data_AF-A0A0L0D6T1-F1
#
_entry.id   AF-A0A0L0D6T1-F1
#
_cell.length_a   1.000
_cell.length_b   1.000
_cell.length_c   1.000
_cell.angle_alpha   90.00
_cell.angle_beta   90.00
_cell.angle_gamma   90.00
#
_symmetry.space_group_name_H-M   'P 1'
#
loop_
_entity.id
_entity.type
_entity.pdbx_description
1 polymer ?
#
loop_
_entity_poly.entity_id
_entity_poly.type
_entity_poly.pdbx_seq_one_letter_code
_entity_poly.pdbx_strand_id
1 'polypeptide(L)'
;MGALADFVTLAGKIPMAPRYAAGIFRTRWYDYNSHDVLDVLDDYEIRSIPLDVLILDMDWHQKAPPPNAWGSYTWDTRLFPIPDAFVHAVSSKGLPMMVNIHDDNGIANVEAEYAAAAKALGVTGGGSIAFDIVNQSYAYVLEDIVMGAVVATAGPAPYGIDTGSPSYWGGWWTDFQQGGNQGNTPGGYLSAEIILNKLRGTDYMRRGVNQRDYTLSRWGGLGNHRYGQGFSGDVLVVDWADLAFQPYFSMTATNVGFGFWSHDLVGPPNTAAAARELHTRWLQWGAFSGVFRTHDRGMSAGSCADTDPNTCFVVEVWNTDKENFKINREAMVQRSELVPYIYTAYRAAFETGLSLIRPMYYYWPEFDAAYATTPTGRFAQYMFGPDILVAPVVVPSDIVSGLTPWSVFIPPGTWYEVGTGAMVFGTSDGSTVLSKSFPLHEIPMFVRGSAILPKVSLVPGKPLGNALRQYSHLVLELYPPLAASTSTVVYEDDGATLDYVASEAYVVTTVGYTSAAADGVTTLKLTVSSAPAAGKPYPLFPSARTYEVRVVSGMPLMSGSVNGVALTANDWSYDGERMMLSVTTPAAVPTSAPASIVLLFASPDESLLMGARGMVNHGIHAKKKLDEARVTPGAHSPTGGKLMALASAGFELSAYAKSSATQFMTVLKSLSARLDAASAELAAVQPSLPAYTFTQLWDPARQDNALCCAAQCYKDNSYYASLRIEGYGVSPGTPGSIPLLAYYSASAQDNADSTYGLQFASEYAPAQFSANGYVLALEAPGTVPLQLFYSASRHDYLTVASAEGIAYANSNGYTRIDSALGWVYTSPPLSGSSSIDAARWTYAATLLANAAN
;
A
#
# COMPACT_ATOMS: atom_id res chain seq x y z
N MET A 1 1.61 -0.10 26.59
CA MET A 1 1.74 1.36 26.39
C MET A 1 2.70 2.04 27.36
N GLY A 2 2.64 1.76 28.68
CA GLY A 2 3.55 2.39 29.67
C GLY A 2 5.04 2.33 29.32
N ALA A 3 5.54 1.17 28.89
CA ALA A 3 6.95 1.00 28.51
C ALA A 3 7.41 1.92 27.35
N LEU A 4 6.57 2.15 26.34
CA LEU A 4 6.90 3.05 25.23
C LEU A 4 6.92 4.52 25.71
N ALA A 5 5.95 4.91 26.54
CA ALA A 5 5.91 6.24 27.15
C ALA A 5 7.14 6.50 28.03
N ASP A 6 7.55 5.53 28.84
CA ASP A 6 8.76 5.60 29.65
C ASP A 6 10.01 5.69 28.77
N PHE A 7 10.07 4.91 27.68
CA PHE A 7 11.17 4.96 26.72
C PHE A 7 11.31 6.33 26.08
N VAL A 8 10.23 6.93 25.54
CA VAL A 8 10.32 8.27 24.93
C VAL A 8 10.55 9.38 25.96
N THR A 9 10.12 9.18 27.21
CA THR A 9 10.45 10.11 28.31
C THR A 9 11.94 10.10 28.61
N LEU A 10 12.58 8.92 28.61
CA LEU A 10 14.01 8.78 28.86
C LEU A 10 14.88 9.12 27.64
N ALA A 11 14.51 8.61 26.47
CA ALA A 11 15.31 8.68 25.24
C ALA A 11 15.06 9.96 24.42
N GLY A 12 14.00 10.71 24.72
CA GLY A 12 13.60 11.94 24.03
C GLY A 12 12.30 11.76 23.23
N LYS A 13 11.56 12.85 23.08
CA LYS A 13 10.33 12.89 22.28
C LYS A 13 10.63 12.73 20.78
N ILE A 14 9.66 12.20 20.04
CA ILE A 14 9.68 12.18 18.57
C ILE A 14 9.27 13.59 18.10
N PRO A 15 10.15 14.43 17.51
CA PRO A 15 9.80 15.77 17.08
C PRO A 15 8.75 15.75 15.97
N MET A 16 7.96 16.82 15.87
CA MET A 16 7.12 17.04 14.68
C MET A 16 8.03 17.20 13.46
N ALA A 17 7.78 16.40 12.43
CA ALA A 17 8.38 16.64 11.12
C ALA A 17 7.73 17.86 10.44
N PRO A 18 8.37 18.44 9.41
CA PRO A 18 7.68 19.32 8.48
C PRO A 18 6.46 18.61 7.86
N ARG A 19 5.40 19.37 7.54
CA ARG A 19 4.13 18.76 7.10
C ARG A 19 4.23 17.96 5.80
N TYR A 20 5.16 18.30 4.89
CA TYR A 20 5.40 17.50 3.69
C TYR A 20 5.81 16.06 3.99
N ALA A 21 6.35 15.76 5.18
CA ALA A 21 6.74 14.40 5.55
C ALA A 21 5.55 13.43 5.67
N ALA A 22 4.32 13.96 5.76
CA ALA A 22 3.10 13.16 5.67
C ALA A 22 2.75 12.79 4.21
N GLY A 23 3.34 13.46 3.23
CA GLY A 23 3.07 13.29 1.80
C GLY A 23 3.87 12.16 1.15
N ILE A 24 4.15 12.35 -0.14
CA ILE A 24 4.84 11.40 -1.01
C ILE A 24 6.21 11.94 -1.44
N PHE A 25 7.22 11.10 -1.29
CA PHE A 25 8.60 11.37 -1.69
C PHE A 25 8.91 10.58 -2.96
N ARG A 26 9.60 11.24 -3.90
CA ARG A 26 10.18 10.58 -5.07
C ARG A 26 11.70 10.73 -5.03
N THR A 27 12.37 9.61 -5.16
CA THR A 27 13.81 9.55 -5.41
C THR A 27 14.11 8.44 -6.42
N ARG A 28 15.28 8.53 -7.04
CA ARG A 28 15.79 7.52 -7.95
C ARG A 28 17.30 7.71 -8.06
N TRP A 29 18.06 6.63 -7.99
CA TRP A 29 19.48 6.74 -8.27
C TRP A 29 19.73 6.60 -9.78
N TYR A 30 20.02 7.73 -10.42
CA TYR A 30 20.30 7.82 -11.84
C TYR A 30 21.05 9.12 -12.15
N ASP A 31 21.92 9.12 -13.17
CA ASP A 31 22.65 10.30 -13.68
C ASP A 31 21.69 11.29 -14.40
N TYR A 32 20.64 11.74 -13.71
CA TYR A 32 19.70 12.71 -14.24
C TYR A 32 20.34 14.09 -14.32
N ASN A 33 20.23 14.72 -15.49
CA ASN A 33 20.49 16.15 -15.59
C ASN A 33 19.25 16.96 -15.21
N SER A 34 19.42 18.28 -15.05
CA SER A 34 18.33 19.21 -14.71
C SER A 34 17.09 19.11 -15.60
N HIS A 35 17.22 18.84 -16.90
CA HIS A 35 16.08 18.65 -17.82
C HIS A 35 15.33 17.34 -17.52
N ASP A 36 16.06 16.23 -17.37
CA ASP A 36 15.45 14.92 -17.13
C ASP A 36 14.62 14.90 -15.84
N VAL A 37 15.10 15.57 -14.78
CA VAL A 37 14.33 15.69 -13.53
C VAL A 37 13.05 16.49 -13.74
N LEU A 38 13.11 17.61 -14.49
CA LEU A 38 11.93 18.43 -14.77
C LEU A 38 10.90 17.67 -15.63
N ASP A 39 11.34 16.89 -16.62
CA ASP A 39 10.47 16.02 -17.41
C ASP A 39 9.72 15.01 -16.54
N VAL A 40 10.40 14.40 -15.56
CA VAL A 40 9.75 13.49 -14.61
C VAL A 40 8.69 14.23 -13.80
N LEU A 41 8.98 15.43 -13.31
CA LEU A 41 7.99 16.22 -12.55
C LEU A 41 6.78 16.60 -13.43
N ASP A 42 7.00 16.92 -14.71
CA ASP A 42 5.93 17.17 -15.68
C ASP A 42 5.07 15.91 -15.91
N ASP A 43 5.67 14.72 -15.94
CA ASP A 43 4.94 13.44 -16.02
C ASP A 43 4.00 13.23 -14.80
N TYR A 44 4.45 13.56 -13.58
CA TYR A 44 3.58 13.54 -12.39
C TYR A 44 2.38 14.49 -12.54
N GLU A 45 2.60 15.70 -13.10
CA GLU A 45 1.55 16.67 -13.35
C GLU A 45 0.55 16.19 -14.42
N ILE A 46 1.05 15.80 -15.59
CA ILE A 46 0.25 15.35 -16.75
C ILE A 46 -0.61 14.14 -16.37
N ARG A 47 -0.06 13.23 -15.56
CA ARG A 47 -0.74 12.00 -15.13
C ARG A 47 -1.56 12.19 -13.86
N SER A 48 -1.56 13.40 -13.30
CA SER A 48 -2.27 13.76 -12.07
C SER A 48 -1.93 12.84 -10.89
N ILE A 49 -0.63 12.58 -10.69
CA ILE A 49 -0.10 11.72 -9.63
C ILE A 49 0.41 12.63 -8.50
N PRO A 50 -0.07 12.47 -7.25
CA PRO A 50 0.38 13.30 -6.16
C PRO A 50 1.88 13.13 -5.85
N LEU A 51 2.57 14.24 -5.59
CA LEU A 51 3.96 14.26 -5.17
C LEU A 51 4.20 15.46 -4.26
N ASP A 52 4.96 15.28 -3.18
CA ASP A 52 5.16 16.31 -2.15
C ASP A 52 6.63 16.60 -1.85
N VAL A 53 7.58 15.74 -2.24
CA VAL A 53 9.02 15.94 -2.02
C VAL A 53 9.82 15.30 -3.16
N LEU A 54 10.80 16.02 -3.68
CA LEU A 54 11.84 15.49 -4.58
C LEU A 54 13.13 15.27 -3.79
N ILE A 55 13.74 14.09 -3.92
CA ILE A 55 15.12 13.86 -3.46
C ILE A 55 16.00 13.57 -4.67
N LEU A 56 17.13 14.26 -4.77
CA LEU A 56 18.20 13.90 -5.70
C LEU A 56 19.14 12.92 -5.03
N ASP A 57 19.43 11.81 -5.72
CA ASP A 57 20.45 10.86 -5.28
C ASP A 57 21.86 11.30 -5.70
N MET A 58 22.87 10.48 -5.44
CA MET A 58 24.33 10.75 -5.49
C MET A 58 24.86 11.52 -6.72
N ASP A 59 24.16 11.53 -7.84
CA ASP A 59 24.66 12.16 -9.07
C ASP A 59 24.47 13.69 -9.11
N TRP A 60 23.87 14.29 -8.07
CA TRP A 60 23.78 15.76 -7.96
C TRP A 60 25.14 16.43 -7.75
N HIS A 61 26.11 15.73 -7.16
CA HIS A 61 27.45 16.23 -6.87
C HIS A 61 28.53 15.62 -7.77
N GLN A 62 29.70 16.24 -7.81
CA GLN A 62 30.84 15.75 -8.58
C GLN A 62 31.32 14.40 -8.04
N LYS A 63 31.73 13.50 -8.95
CA LYS A 63 32.39 12.24 -8.55
C LYS A 63 33.89 12.54 -8.36
N ALA A 64 34.35 12.64 -7.12
CA ALA A 64 35.76 12.89 -6.83
C ALA A 64 36.62 11.65 -7.18
N PRO A 65 37.94 11.82 -7.46
CA PRO A 65 38.82 10.67 -7.68
C PRO A 65 38.79 9.70 -6.49
N PRO A 66 38.90 8.38 -6.72
CA PRO A 66 38.94 7.39 -5.64
C PRO A 66 39.97 7.75 -4.56
N PRO A 67 39.67 7.52 -3.26
CA PRO A 67 38.50 6.79 -2.75
C PRO A 67 37.21 7.61 -2.61
N ASN A 68 37.23 8.92 -2.89
CA ASN A 68 36.15 9.85 -2.53
C ASN A 68 34.98 9.91 -3.54
N ALA A 69 34.82 8.92 -4.42
CA ALA A 69 33.85 8.96 -5.52
C ALA A 69 32.39 9.17 -5.08
N TRP A 70 32.08 8.86 -3.82
CA TRP A 70 30.75 8.97 -3.21
C TRP A 70 30.60 10.13 -2.22
N GLY A 71 31.67 10.80 -1.78
CA GLY A 71 31.62 11.76 -0.67
C GLY A 71 31.98 13.19 -1.05
N SER A 72 31.39 13.69 -2.15
CA SER A 72 31.53 15.09 -2.57
C SER A 72 30.27 15.88 -2.27
N TYR A 73 30.39 17.20 -2.19
CA TYR A 73 29.29 18.10 -1.86
C TYR A 73 29.16 19.26 -2.87
N THR A 74 30.05 19.29 -3.86
CA THR A 74 30.04 20.31 -4.91
C THR A 74 29.15 19.84 -6.04
N TRP A 75 28.16 20.67 -6.42
CA TRP A 75 27.27 20.39 -7.56
C TRP A 75 28.04 19.99 -8.83
N ASP A 76 27.57 18.95 -9.51
CA ASP A 76 28.10 18.58 -10.82
C ASP A 76 27.50 19.48 -11.91
N THR A 77 28.27 20.49 -12.33
CA THR A 77 27.82 21.45 -13.35
C THR A 77 27.68 20.86 -14.75
N ARG A 78 28.03 19.58 -14.98
CA ARG A 78 27.73 18.87 -16.22
C ARG A 78 26.26 18.44 -16.28
N LEU A 79 25.69 18.04 -15.14
CA LEU A 79 24.29 17.61 -14.99
C LEU A 79 23.39 18.77 -14.55
N PHE A 80 23.90 19.65 -13.69
CA PHE A 80 23.22 20.83 -13.17
C PHE A 80 24.04 22.10 -13.47
N PRO A 81 24.06 22.60 -14.73
CA PRO A 81 24.90 23.74 -15.11
C PRO A 81 24.61 25.03 -14.34
N ILE A 82 23.38 25.20 -13.86
CA ILE A 82 22.93 26.34 -13.05
C ILE A 82 22.09 25.81 -11.88
N PRO A 83 22.71 25.29 -10.80
CA PRO A 83 22.00 24.65 -9.69
C PRO A 83 20.89 25.53 -9.10
N ASP A 84 21.16 26.80 -8.82
CA ASP A 84 20.18 27.74 -8.26
C ASP A 84 18.92 27.87 -9.13
N ALA A 85 19.08 27.90 -10.45
CA ALA A 85 17.95 27.97 -11.38
C ALA A 85 17.14 26.66 -11.40
N PHE A 86 17.83 25.52 -11.29
CA PHE A 86 17.19 24.22 -11.19
C PHE A 86 16.41 24.08 -9.86
N VAL A 87 17.01 24.42 -8.72
CA VAL A 87 16.32 24.41 -7.42
C VAL A 87 15.11 25.34 -7.45
N HIS A 88 15.25 26.53 -8.04
CA HIS A 88 14.12 27.45 -8.23
C HIS A 88 13.00 26.87 -9.12
N ALA A 89 13.35 26.11 -10.17
CA ALA A 89 12.37 25.46 -11.02
C ALA A 89 11.55 24.39 -10.25
N VAL A 90 12.22 23.55 -9.45
CA VAL A 90 11.56 22.56 -8.56
C VAL A 90 10.67 23.26 -7.53
N SER A 91 11.21 24.30 -6.89
CA SER A 91 10.50 25.17 -5.95
C SER A 91 9.24 25.78 -6.56
N SER A 92 9.30 26.26 -7.81
CA SER A 92 8.16 26.89 -8.50
C SER A 92 6.99 25.93 -8.74
N LYS A 93 7.25 24.62 -8.74
CA LYS A 93 6.26 23.55 -8.78
C LYS A 93 5.67 23.21 -7.40
N GLY A 94 6.13 23.89 -6.34
CA GLY A 94 5.67 23.71 -4.96
C GLY A 94 6.31 22.51 -4.26
N LEU A 95 7.50 22.09 -4.66
CA LEU A 95 8.16 20.91 -4.07
C LEU A 95 9.40 21.32 -3.25
N PRO A 96 9.52 20.88 -1.99
CA PRO A 96 10.79 20.83 -1.29
C PRO A 96 11.74 19.85 -1.99
N MET A 97 13.01 20.22 -2.04
CA MET A 97 14.09 19.42 -2.59
C MET A 97 15.04 18.98 -1.47
N MET A 98 15.37 17.70 -1.46
CA MET A 98 16.41 17.10 -0.62
C MET A 98 17.51 16.53 -1.49
N VAL A 99 18.66 16.23 -0.88
CA VAL A 99 19.76 15.50 -1.54
C VAL A 99 20.28 14.37 -0.66
N ASN A 100 20.75 13.29 -1.30
CA ASN A 100 21.48 12.21 -0.66
C ASN A 100 22.96 12.60 -0.46
N ILE A 101 23.56 12.20 0.66
CA ILE A 101 24.94 12.50 1.03
C ILE A 101 25.61 11.34 1.79
N HIS A 102 26.90 11.15 1.48
CA HIS A 102 27.77 10.18 2.14
C HIS A 102 29.00 10.89 2.73
N ASP A 103 29.00 11.08 4.05
CA ASP A 103 30.03 11.85 4.76
C ASP A 103 31.34 11.10 5.04
N ASP A 104 31.39 9.78 4.83
CA ASP A 104 32.45 8.89 5.33
C ASP A 104 33.85 9.20 4.77
N ASN A 105 33.91 9.82 3.59
CA ASN A 105 35.15 10.18 2.91
C ASN A 105 35.70 11.58 3.28
N GLY A 106 34.99 12.32 4.14
CA GLY A 106 35.42 13.63 4.62
C GLY A 106 35.21 14.74 3.60
N ILE A 107 36.10 15.74 3.57
CA ILE A 107 36.03 16.88 2.64
C ILE A 107 37.14 16.72 1.59
N ALA A 108 36.75 16.42 0.34
CA ALA A 108 37.71 16.24 -0.74
C ALA A 108 38.48 17.53 -1.06
N ASN A 109 39.74 17.42 -1.48
CA ASN A 109 40.54 18.60 -1.88
C ASN A 109 40.08 19.27 -3.19
N VAL A 110 39.14 18.64 -3.89
CA VAL A 110 38.49 19.15 -5.10
C VAL A 110 37.18 19.88 -4.82
N GLU A 111 36.69 19.87 -3.58
CA GLU A 111 35.47 20.61 -3.24
C GLU A 111 35.65 22.11 -3.50
N ALA A 112 34.61 22.77 -4.01
CA ALA A 112 34.60 24.22 -4.16
C ALA A 112 34.92 24.93 -2.83
N GLU A 113 34.43 24.38 -1.72
CA GLU A 113 34.61 24.93 -0.38
C GLU A 113 35.86 24.42 0.36
N TYR A 114 36.68 23.58 -0.26
CA TYR A 114 37.85 22.98 0.41
C TYR A 114 38.81 24.04 0.96
N ALA A 115 39.12 25.09 0.20
CA ALA A 115 40.07 26.11 0.63
C ALA A 115 39.58 26.86 1.89
N ALA A 116 38.28 27.13 1.98
CA ALA A 116 37.67 27.75 3.15
C ALA A 116 37.67 26.79 4.35
N ALA A 117 37.28 25.53 4.13
CA ALA A 117 37.27 24.49 5.16
C ALA A 117 38.68 24.21 5.71
N ALA A 118 39.68 24.02 4.85
CA ALA A 118 41.07 23.78 5.23
C ALA A 118 41.65 24.94 6.04
N LYS A 119 41.35 26.19 5.64
CA LYS A 119 41.74 27.39 6.39
C LYS A 119 41.09 27.42 7.77
N ALA A 120 39.79 27.12 7.87
CA ALA A 120 39.07 27.12 9.13
C ALA A 120 39.56 26.02 10.10
N LEU A 121 40.02 24.89 9.57
CA LEU A 121 40.59 23.77 10.34
C LEU A 121 42.10 23.85 10.56
N GLY A 122 42.78 24.84 9.96
CA GLY A 122 44.24 24.96 10.04
C GLY A 122 45.00 23.83 9.32
N VAL A 123 44.38 23.19 8.32
CA VAL A 123 44.98 22.10 7.56
C VAL A 123 45.92 22.66 6.48
N THR A 124 47.15 22.15 6.44
CA THR A 124 48.18 22.50 5.46
C THR A 124 48.63 21.24 4.70
N GLY A 125 48.73 21.27 3.36
CA GLY A 125 49.28 20.13 2.59
C GLY A 125 48.48 19.67 1.37
N GLY A 126 47.31 20.27 1.09
CA GLY A 126 46.59 20.09 -0.18
C GLY A 126 45.86 18.75 -0.41
N GLY A 127 45.93 17.80 0.54
CA GLY A 127 45.15 16.56 0.49
C GLY A 127 43.77 16.69 1.14
N SER A 128 42.86 15.75 0.87
CA SER A 128 41.51 15.75 1.48
C SER A 128 41.56 15.76 3.01
N ILE A 129 40.57 16.42 3.63
CA ILE A 129 40.40 16.44 5.10
C ILE A 129 39.61 15.19 5.49
N ALA A 130 40.19 14.33 6.31
CA ALA A 130 39.54 13.09 6.75
C ALA A 130 38.26 13.36 7.56
N PHE A 131 37.28 12.46 7.44
CA PHE A 131 36.04 12.52 8.21
C PHE A 131 36.32 12.34 9.72
N ASP A 132 35.93 13.33 10.52
CA ASP A 132 36.20 13.38 11.97
C ASP A 132 35.01 14.01 12.72
N ILE A 133 33.84 13.36 12.68
CA ILE A 133 32.60 13.96 13.19
C ILE A 133 32.57 14.14 14.71
N VAL A 134 33.42 13.44 15.46
CA VAL A 134 33.59 13.65 16.91
C VAL A 134 34.40 14.91 17.23
N ASN A 135 35.15 15.45 16.26
CA ASN A 135 35.83 16.73 16.39
C ASN A 135 34.86 17.87 16.09
N GLN A 136 34.55 18.66 17.12
CA GLN A 136 33.56 19.73 17.01
C GLN A 136 33.93 20.79 15.96
N SER A 137 35.21 21.12 15.80
CA SER A 137 35.64 22.09 14.78
C SER A 137 35.41 21.54 13.38
N TYR A 138 35.73 20.26 13.16
CA TYR A 138 35.43 19.58 11.90
C TYR A 138 33.93 19.56 11.62
N ALA A 139 33.12 19.13 12.60
CA ALA A 139 31.67 19.05 12.47
C ALA A 139 31.04 20.40 12.08
N TYR A 140 31.44 21.50 12.73
CA TYR A 140 30.92 22.82 12.39
C TYR A 140 31.47 23.34 11.07
N VAL A 141 32.71 23.03 10.69
CA VAL A 141 33.22 23.39 9.36
C VAL A 141 32.47 22.65 8.25
N LEU A 142 32.19 21.35 8.45
CA LEU A 142 31.38 20.57 7.52
C LEU A 142 29.98 21.20 7.36
N GLU A 143 29.30 21.51 8.46
CA GLU A 143 27.93 22.06 8.39
C GLU A 143 27.88 23.53 7.94
N ASP A 144 28.73 24.40 8.49
CA ASP A 144 28.64 25.85 8.27
C ASP A 144 29.24 26.30 6.94
N ILE A 145 30.31 25.65 6.47
CA ILE A 145 31.00 26.02 5.24
C ILE A 145 30.54 25.11 4.10
N VAL A 146 30.67 23.79 4.25
CA VAL A 146 30.44 22.85 3.14
C VAL A 146 28.95 22.63 2.88
N MET A 147 28.20 22.16 3.89
CA MET A 147 26.75 21.97 3.75
C MET A 147 26.02 23.30 3.59
N GLY A 148 26.52 24.36 4.25
CA GLY A 148 26.01 25.71 4.12
C GLY A 148 26.00 26.21 2.66
N ALA A 149 27.02 25.86 1.87
CA ALA A 149 27.06 26.19 0.45
C ALA A 149 26.00 25.45 -0.37
N VAL A 150 25.70 24.20 -0.03
CA VAL A 150 24.62 23.42 -0.67
C VAL A 150 23.26 24.02 -0.35
N VAL A 151 22.99 24.34 0.93
CA VAL A 151 21.72 24.95 1.34
C VAL A 151 21.55 26.35 0.74
N ALA A 152 22.65 27.09 0.56
CA ALA A 152 22.61 28.42 -0.03
C ALA A 152 22.08 28.45 -1.48
N THR A 153 22.18 27.35 -2.24
CA THR A 153 21.61 27.26 -3.61
C THR A 153 20.09 27.31 -3.61
N ALA A 154 19.44 26.96 -2.48
CA ALA A 154 18.00 27.08 -2.29
C ALA A 154 17.55 28.50 -1.86
N GLY A 155 18.47 29.44 -1.65
CA GLY A 155 18.18 30.83 -1.30
C GLY A 155 17.80 31.08 0.18
N PRO A 156 17.79 32.36 0.62
CA PRO A 156 17.61 32.74 2.03
C PRO A 156 16.14 32.95 2.41
N ALA A 157 15.49 32.03 3.15
CA ALA A 157 14.31 32.24 4.02
C ALA A 157 13.50 30.93 4.19
N PRO A 158 12.70 30.73 5.26
CA PRO A 158 12.04 29.45 5.53
C PRO A 158 10.93 29.10 4.54
N TYR A 159 10.69 27.80 4.39
CA TYR A 159 9.74 27.15 3.51
C TYR A 159 8.26 27.61 3.58
N GLY A 160 7.56 27.67 2.43
CA GLY A 160 6.08 27.71 2.39
C GLY A 160 5.44 28.08 1.05
N ILE A 161 4.64 27.18 0.48
CA ILE A 161 3.79 27.44 -0.71
C ILE A 161 2.81 28.60 -0.45
N ASP A 162 2.21 28.63 0.74
CA ASP A 162 1.19 29.62 1.10
C ASP A 162 1.78 30.96 1.58
N THR A 163 3.08 31.01 1.90
CA THR A 163 3.80 32.24 2.28
C THR A 163 4.46 32.93 1.08
N GLY A 164 4.48 32.27 -0.10
CA GLY A 164 5.23 32.74 -1.28
C GLY A 164 6.74 32.74 -1.06
N SER A 165 7.24 31.99 -0.08
CA SER A 165 8.67 31.96 0.25
C SER A 165 9.47 31.29 -0.88
N PRO A 166 10.63 31.85 -1.28
CA PRO A 166 11.43 31.32 -2.38
C PRO A 166 12.30 30.12 -2.03
N SER A 167 12.46 29.74 -0.75
CA SER A 167 13.31 28.60 -0.38
C SER A 167 12.50 27.33 -0.14
N TYR A 168 12.96 26.26 -0.79
CA TYR A 168 12.35 24.94 -0.75
C TYR A 168 13.38 23.88 -0.37
N TRP A 169 14.32 24.22 0.51
CA TRP A 169 15.19 23.21 1.09
C TRP A 169 14.38 22.25 1.98
N GLY A 170 14.33 20.98 1.59
CA GLY A 170 13.56 19.91 2.21
C GLY A 170 14.34 19.08 3.24
N GLY A 171 15.62 19.37 3.45
CA GLY A 171 16.49 18.61 4.37
C GLY A 171 17.37 17.58 3.69
N TRP A 172 17.86 16.63 4.48
CA TRP A 172 18.95 15.73 4.09
C TRP A 172 18.50 14.27 4.03
N TRP A 173 18.97 13.54 3.03
CA TRP A 173 19.06 12.09 3.11
C TRP A 173 20.51 11.72 3.46
N THR A 174 20.72 11.16 4.66
CA THR A 174 22.05 10.73 5.15
C THR A 174 22.21 9.21 5.00
N ASP A 175 23.22 8.77 4.26
CA ASP A 175 23.43 7.37 3.91
C ASP A 175 24.88 6.90 4.20
N PHE A 176 25.04 5.63 4.60
CA PHE A 176 26.31 4.89 4.75
C PHE A 176 27.17 5.08 6.05
N GLN A 177 26.73 5.79 7.09
CA GLN A 177 27.51 6.01 8.34
C GLN A 177 27.16 5.12 9.55
N GLN A 178 26.70 3.87 9.33
CA GLN A 178 26.36 2.94 10.41
C GLN A 178 27.56 2.08 10.86
N GLY A 179 27.49 1.55 12.08
CA GLY A 179 28.44 0.55 12.59
C GLY A 179 29.62 1.11 13.40
N GLY A 180 29.80 2.43 13.43
CA GLY A 180 30.71 3.12 14.35
C GLY A 180 32.21 3.04 14.02
N ASN A 181 32.57 2.64 12.79
CA ASN A 181 33.96 2.56 12.34
C ASN A 181 34.44 3.84 11.62
N GLN A 182 33.54 4.80 11.40
CA GLN A 182 33.76 6.02 10.66
C GLN A 182 33.87 7.22 11.62
N GLY A 183 34.53 8.30 11.17
CA GLY A 183 34.46 9.61 11.85
C GLY A 183 35.09 9.64 13.24
N ASN A 184 36.08 8.77 13.50
CA ASN A 184 36.74 8.58 14.80
C ASN A 184 35.78 8.28 15.97
N THR A 185 34.58 7.76 15.69
CA THR A 185 33.71 7.29 16.76
C THR A 185 34.35 6.11 17.49
N PRO A 186 34.12 5.92 18.80
CA PRO A 186 34.80 4.89 19.59
C PRO A 186 34.61 3.42 19.17
N GLY A 187 33.91 3.12 18.06
CA GLY A 187 33.60 1.77 17.59
C GLY A 187 32.61 1.05 18.50
N GLY A 188 31.60 0.37 17.94
CA GLY A 188 30.72 -0.54 18.68
C GLY A 188 29.79 0.05 19.76
N TYR A 189 30.01 1.29 20.24
CA TYR A 189 29.21 1.95 21.29
C TYR A 189 28.47 3.20 20.80
N LEU A 190 28.97 3.89 19.78
CA LEU A 190 28.39 5.11 19.22
C LEU A 190 28.60 5.15 17.70
N SER A 191 27.51 5.32 16.96
CA SER A 191 27.55 5.49 15.50
C SER A 191 27.81 6.96 15.13
N ALA A 192 28.50 7.24 14.02
CA ALA A 192 28.61 8.60 13.48
C ALA A 192 27.23 9.17 13.12
N GLU A 193 26.33 8.30 12.66
CA GLU A 193 24.96 8.61 12.26
C GLU A 193 24.17 9.40 13.32
N ILE A 194 24.24 9.05 14.61
CA ILE A 194 23.47 9.79 15.64
C ILE A 194 24.00 11.20 15.87
N ILE A 195 25.30 11.42 15.63
CA ILE A 195 25.93 12.74 15.73
C ILE A 195 25.51 13.57 14.52
N LEU A 196 25.58 13.00 13.30
CA LEU A 196 25.13 13.66 12.08
C LEU A 196 23.65 14.04 12.14
N ASN A 197 22.78 13.10 12.52
CA ASN A 197 21.35 13.37 12.67
C ASN A 197 21.09 14.45 13.72
N LYS A 198 21.82 14.46 14.84
CA LYS A 198 21.71 15.53 15.82
C LYS A 198 22.11 16.87 15.21
N LEU A 199 23.25 16.95 14.53
CA LEU A 199 23.75 18.18 13.93
C LEU A 199 22.74 18.72 12.91
N ARG A 200 22.32 17.89 11.96
CA ARG A 200 21.39 18.25 10.88
C ARG A 200 19.96 18.46 11.36
N GLY A 201 19.44 17.59 12.21
CA GLY A 201 18.10 17.69 12.79
C GLY A 201 17.93 18.83 13.80
N THR A 202 19.01 19.54 14.17
CA THR A 202 18.97 20.70 15.05
C THR A 202 19.73 21.90 14.48
N ASP A 203 20.06 21.89 13.18
CA ASP A 203 20.99 22.85 12.60
C ASP A 203 20.40 24.25 12.55
N TYR A 204 19.14 24.38 12.13
CA TYR A 204 18.45 25.68 12.16
C TYR A 204 18.40 26.25 13.58
N MET A 205 18.10 25.43 14.59
CA MET A 205 18.14 25.86 15.99
C MET A 205 19.54 26.32 16.41
N ARG A 206 20.59 25.57 16.03
CA ARG A 206 21.99 25.92 16.31
C ARG A 206 22.36 27.27 15.71
N ARG A 207 21.84 27.59 14.52
CA ARG A 207 22.06 28.86 13.81
C ARG A 207 21.08 29.98 14.20
N GLY A 208 20.17 29.75 15.13
CA GLY A 208 19.17 30.73 15.57
C GLY A 208 18.05 31.00 14.56
N VAL A 209 17.78 30.04 13.67
CA VAL A 209 16.71 30.08 12.67
C VAL A 209 15.50 29.31 13.19
N ASN A 210 14.31 29.93 13.18
CA ASN A 210 13.07 29.29 13.62
C ASN A 210 12.47 28.40 12.52
N GLN A 211 13.05 27.22 12.32
CA GLN A 211 12.61 26.26 11.31
C GLN A 211 12.83 24.82 11.78
N ARG A 212 11.97 23.91 11.34
CA ARG A 212 12.15 22.46 11.52
C ARG A 212 13.13 21.95 10.48
N ASP A 213 14.12 21.21 10.96
CA ASP A 213 14.94 20.39 10.09
C ASP A 213 14.24 19.06 9.77
N TYR A 214 14.67 18.45 8.67
CA TYR A 214 14.29 17.10 8.30
C TYR A 214 15.54 16.32 7.88
N THR A 215 15.69 15.14 8.47
CA THR A 215 16.74 14.20 8.09
C THR A 215 16.10 12.84 7.92
N LEU A 216 16.31 12.25 6.75
CA LEU A 216 16.01 10.87 6.43
C LEU A 216 17.32 10.09 6.51
N SER A 217 17.48 9.27 7.53
CA SER A 217 18.76 8.65 7.86
C SER A 217 18.64 7.14 7.99
N ARG A 218 19.74 6.41 7.86
CA ARG A 218 19.75 4.99 8.27
C ARG A 218 19.69 4.87 9.80
N TRP A 219 19.88 3.65 10.31
CA TRP A 219 19.83 3.34 11.74
C TRP A 219 20.97 4.02 12.53
N GLY A 220 20.61 5.05 13.32
CA GLY A 220 21.52 5.72 14.25
C GLY A 220 21.54 5.16 15.68
N GLY A 221 20.81 4.07 15.96
CA GLY A 221 20.71 3.50 17.31
C GLY A 221 19.50 3.99 18.11
N LEU A 222 19.36 3.45 19.33
CA LEU A 222 18.28 3.83 20.24
C LEU A 222 18.35 5.32 20.62
N GLY A 223 17.20 5.99 20.61
CA GLY A 223 17.10 7.42 20.89
C GLY A 223 17.36 8.31 19.68
N ASN A 224 17.72 7.76 18.51
CA ASN A 224 17.95 8.55 17.31
C ASN A 224 16.66 9.11 16.67
N HIS A 225 15.49 8.53 17.00
CA HIS A 225 14.16 9.02 16.59
C HIS A 225 13.88 10.48 16.95
N ARG A 226 14.66 11.07 17.87
CA ARG A 226 14.52 12.48 18.29
C ARG A 226 15.15 13.49 17.32
N TYR A 227 15.86 13.03 16.29
CA TYR A 227 16.63 13.89 15.38
C TYR A 227 16.35 13.65 13.88
N GLY A 228 15.60 12.61 13.53
CA GLY A 228 15.35 12.29 12.13
C GLY A 228 14.42 11.08 11.98
N GLN A 229 14.03 10.81 10.74
CA GLN A 229 13.27 9.63 10.35
C GLN A 229 14.21 8.56 9.83
N GLY A 230 13.98 7.31 10.24
CA GLY A 230 14.76 6.18 9.77
C GLY A 230 14.31 5.68 8.41
N PHE A 231 15.22 5.14 7.60
CA PHE A 231 14.89 4.26 6.47
C PHE A 231 15.61 2.91 6.56
N SER A 232 15.02 1.88 5.95
CA SER A 232 15.43 0.47 6.13
C SER A 232 16.72 0.08 5.40
N GLY A 233 17.35 1.03 4.71
CA GLY A 233 18.48 0.77 3.84
C GLY A 233 18.03 0.13 2.54
N ASP A 234 19.02 -0.39 1.84
CA ASP A 234 18.84 -0.84 0.47
C ASP A 234 18.11 -2.19 0.44
N VAL A 235 17.11 -2.36 -0.43
CA VAL A 235 16.42 -3.65 -0.64
C VAL A 235 17.12 -4.46 -1.74
N LEU A 236 17.80 -5.57 -1.36
CA LEU A 236 18.79 -6.24 -2.25
C LEU A 236 18.15 -6.97 -3.42
N VAL A 237 17.03 -7.62 -3.14
CA VAL A 237 16.20 -8.29 -4.11
C VAL A 237 14.81 -7.65 -3.99
N VAL A 238 14.11 -7.49 -5.10
CA VAL A 238 12.74 -6.97 -5.07
C VAL A 238 11.82 -8.15 -5.35
N ASP A 239 11.50 -8.89 -4.30
CA ASP A 239 10.61 -10.04 -4.35
C ASP A 239 9.52 -10.00 -3.26
N TRP A 240 8.69 -11.04 -3.22
CA TRP A 240 7.62 -11.16 -2.25
C TRP A 240 8.10 -11.40 -0.82
N ALA A 241 9.23 -12.07 -0.61
CA ALA A 241 9.79 -12.28 0.72
C ALA A 241 10.28 -10.94 1.30
N ASP A 242 10.90 -10.10 0.47
CA ASP A 242 11.29 -8.75 0.85
C ASP A 242 10.08 -7.87 1.19
N LEU A 243 9.01 -7.89 0.38
CA LEU A 243 7.75 -7.20 0.72
C LEU A 243 7.17 -7.73 2.06
N ALA A 244 7.13 -9.05 2.23
CA ALA A 244 6.51 -9.69 3.39
C ALA A 244 7.18 -9.32 4.73
N PHE A 245 8.47 -8.99 4.68
CA PHE A 245 9.22 -8.53 5.84
C PHE A 245 8.87 -7.10 6.28
N GLN A 246 8.56 -6.20 5.35
CA GLN A 246 8.48 -4.76 5.64
C GLN A 246 7.37 -4.36 6.63
N PRO A 247 6.15 -4.93 6.59
CA PRO A 247 5.12 -4.66 7.60
C PRO A 247 5.58 -5.07 9.01
N TYR A 248 6.19 -6.25 9.16
CA TYR A 248 6.72 -6.73 10.43
C TYR A 248 7.84 -5.82 10.96
N PHE A 249 8.77 -5.44 10.09
CA PHE A 249 9.84 -4.50 10.43
C PHE A 249 9.26 -3.15 10.91
N SER A 250 8.32 -2.57 10.17
CA SER A 250 7.73 -1.26 10.49
C SER A 250 7.01 -1.26 11.83
N MET A 251 6.24 -2.31 12.11
CA MET A 251 5.58 -2.48 13.40
C MET A 251 6.58 -2.58 14.55
N THR A 252 7.60 -3.43 14.40
CA THR A 252 8.58 -3.67 15.47
C THR A 252 9.48 -2.45 15.71
N ALA A 253 9.80 -1.67 14.68
CA ALA A 253 10.52 -0.40 14.80
C ALA A 253 9.77 0.64 15.66
N THR A 254 8.45 0.62 15.65
CA THR A 254 7.63 1.52 16.49
C THR A 254 7.91 1.35 17.99
N ASN A 255 8.28 0.14 18.44
CA ASN A 255 8.61 -0.13 19.85
C ASN A 255 9.80 0.67 20.37
N VAL A 256 10.62 1.23 19.47
CA VAL A 256 11.80 2.03 19.80
C VAL A 256 11.71 3.45 19.24
N GLY A 257 10.48 3.99 19.11
CA GLY A 257 10.23 5.37 18.72
C GLY A 257 10.21 5.64 17.21
N PHE A 258 10.37 4.59 16.39
CA PHE A 258 10.51 4.68 14.95
C PHE A 258 9.22 4.30 14.20
N GLY A 259 8.11 4.98 14.50
CA GLY A 259 6.81 4.69 13.88
C GLY A 259 6.49 5.45 12.59
N PHE A 260 7.46 6.21 12.06
CA PHE A 260 7.44 6.85 10.73
C PHE A 260 8.59 6.34 9.86
N TRP A 261 8.92 5.06 9.97
CA TRP A 261 10.03 4.49 9.23
C TRP A 261 9.75 4.44 7.72
N SER A 262 10.73 4.85 6.93
CA SER A 262 10.69 4.85 5.46
C SER A 262 11.26 3.55 4.89
N HIS A 263 10.75 3.16 3.75
CA HIS A 263 11.26 2.05 2.95
C HIS A 263 11.39 2.53 1.52
N ASP A 264 12.26 1.88 0.75
CA ASP A 264 12.21 2.05 -0.70
C ASP A 264 10.84 1.57 -1.17
N LEU A 265 10.23 2.25 -2.16
CA LEU A 265 9.04 1.79 -2.86
C LEU A 265 9.34 1.60 -4.37
N VAL A 266 9.50 0.36 -4.82
CA VAL A 266 10.02 -0.08 -6.12
C VAL A 266 9.35 -1.36 -6.61
N GLY A 267 9.39 -1.59 -7.92
CA GLY A 267 9.06 -2.85 -8.57
C GLY A 267 10.29 -3.60 -9.10
N PRO A 268 10.20 -4.94 -9.27
CA PRO A 268 11.26 -5.74 -9.88
C PRO A 268 11.58 -5.27 -11.31
N PRO A 269 12.75 -5.63 -11.86
CA PRO A 269 13.28 -5.01 -13.08
C PRO A 269 12.56 -5.41 -14.37
N ASN A 270 11.92 -6.58 -14.37
CA ASN A 270 11.12 -7.00 -15.51
C ASN A 270 9.70 -6.43 -15.41
N THR A 271 9.08 -6.12 -16.54
CA THR A 271 7.69 -5.63 -16.57
C THR A 271 6.69 -6.77 -16.75
N ALA A 272 7.04 -8.03 -16.45
CA ALA A 272 6.10 -9.16 -16.60
C ALA A 272 4.91 -9.00 -15.65
N ALA A 273 3.79 -9.68 -15.91
CA ALA A 273 2.56 -9.51 -15.11
C ALA A 273 2.80 -9.75 -13.60
N ALA A 274 3.54 -10.80 -13.23
CA ALA A 274 3.88 -11.10 -11.84
C ALA A 274 4.73 -10.00 -11.17
N ALA A 275 5.59 -9.34 -11.94
CA ALA A 275 6.39 -8.21 -11.47
C ALA A 275 5.55 -6.94 -11.26
N ARG A 276 4.57 -6.69 -12.14
CA ARG A 276 3.65 -5.55 -12.01
C ARG A 276 2.75 -5.68 -10.79
N GLU A 277 2.32 -6.90 -10.46
CA GLU A 277 1.59 -7.19 -9.23
C GLU A 277 2.42 -6.83 -7.99
N LEU A 278 3.66 -7.31 -7.91
CA LEU A 278 4.53 -7.03 -6.77
C LEU A 278 4.74 -5.52 -6.57
N HIS A 279 5.04 -4.78 -7.64
CA HIS A 279 5.16 -3.31 -7.59
C HIS A 279 3.87 -2.65 -7.06
N THR A 280 2.71 -3.13 -7.53
CA THR A 280 1.41 -2.60 -7.09
C THR A 280 1.17 -2.86 -5.61
N ARG A 281 1.45 -4.07 -5.11
CA ARG A 281 1.32 -4.40 -3.69
C ARG A 281 2.29 -3.59 -2.82
N TRP A 282 3.50 -3.31 -3.33
CA TRP A 282 4.46 -2.41 -2.68
C TRP A 282 3.90 -1.00 -2.52
N LEU A 283 3.33 -0.40 -3.56
CA LEU A 283 2.74 0.95 -3.49
C LEU A 283 1.47 0.98 -2.63
N GLN A 284 0.64 -0.06 -2.69
CA GLN A 284 -0.54 -0.20 -1.84
C GLN A 284 -0.17 -0.26 -0.35
N TRP A 285 0.83 -1.05 0.02
CA TRP A 285 1.35 -1.04 1.39
C TRP A 285 2.00 0.30 1.73
N GLY A 286 2.75 0.89 0.81
CA GLY A 286 3.39 2.20 0.97
C GLY A 286 2.40 3.32 1.32
N ALA A 287 1.17 3.28 0.80
CA ALA A 287 0.11 4.23 1.15
C ALA A 287 -0.19 4.29 2.66
N PHE A 288 0.06 3.17 3.35
CA PHE A 288 -0.18 2.98 4.78
C PHE A 288 1.10 2.68 5.57
N SER A 289 2.28 2.99 5.02
CA SER A 289 3.56 2.92 5.74
C SER A 289 3.89 4.22 6.48
N GLY A 290 5.02 4.26 7.20
CA GLY A 290 5.48 5.47 7.89
C GLY A 290 5.73 6.64 6.93
N VAL A 291 6.60 6.43 5.94
CA VAL A 291 6.90 7.37 4.85
C VAL A 291 6.71 6.68 3.51
N PHE A 292 5.93 7.32 2.63
CA PHE A 292 5.78 6.89 1.24
C PHE A 292 6.94 7.44 0.42
N ARG A 293 7.96 6.63 0.10
CA ARG A 293 9.11 7.05 -0.70
C ARG A 293 9.38 6.06 -1.83
N THR A 294 9.18 6.48 -3.08
CA THR A 294 9.64 5.68 -4.22
C THR A 294 11.14 5.84 -4.39
N HIS A 295 11.87 4.74 -4.65
CA HIS A 295 13.33 4.70 -4.79
C HIS A 295 13.77 3.45 -5.55
N ASP A 296 14.95 3.47 -6.20
CA ASP A 296 15.65 2.26 -6.66
C ASP A 296 17.14 2.34 -6.32
N ARG A 297 17.79 1.17 -6.24
CA ARG A 297 19.25 1.06 -6.08
C ARG A 297 20.05 1.47 -7.33
N GLY A 298 19.42 2.06 -8.35
CA GLY A 298 20.08 2.59 -9.53
C GLY A 298 21.24 1.76 -10.10
N MET A 299 22.38 2.42 -10.31
CA MET A 299 23.57 1.87 -10.96
C MET A 299 24.41 0.93 -10.06
N SER A 300 24.19 0.84 -8.74
CA SER A 300 24.96 -0.06 -7.83
C SER A 300 24.71 -1.53 -8.05
N ALA A 301 23.54 -1.89 -8.59
CA ALA A 301 23.19 -3.29 -8.86
C ALA A 301 24.03 -3.89 -10.01
N GLY A 302 24.94 -3.12 -10.62
CA GLY A 302 25.96 -3.61 -11.53
C GLY A 302 25.46 -3.98 -12.94
N SER A 303 24.23 -3.59 -13.32
CA SER A 303 23.70 -3.88 -14.66
C SER A 303 22.88 -2.76 -15.32
N CYS A 304 22.41 -1.74 -14.60
CA CYS A 304 21.64 -0.64 -15.23
C CYS A 304 22.49 0.31 -16.08
N ALA A 305 23.80 0.38 -15.83
CA ALA A 305 24.70 1.27 -16.55
C ALA A 305 24.98 0.81 -17.99
N ASP A 306 24.94 -0.50 -18.27
CA ASP A 306 25.49 -1.09 -19.50
C ASP A 306 24.59 -2.16 -20.18
N THR A 307 23.41 -2.51 -19.64
CA THR A 307 22.54 -3.56 -20.21
C THR A 307 21.04 -3.23 -20.18
N ASP A 308 20.33 -3.75 -21.19
CA ASP A 308 18.88 -3.79 -21.43
C ASP A 308 17.97 -3.06 -20.40
N PRO A 309 17.16 -2.07 -20.80
CA PRO A 309 16.13 -1.43 -19.97
C PRO A 309 15.22 -2.39 -19.21
N ASN A 310 15.05 -3.63 -19.68
CA ASN A 310 14.30 -4.70 -19.01
C ASN A 310 15.00 -5.28 -17.76
N THR A 311 16.19 -4.79 -17.40
CA THR A 311 16.96 -5.19 -16.23
C THR A 311 17.01 -4.12 -15.13
N CYS A 312 16.29 -3.00 -15.30
CA CYS A 312 16.23 -1.92 -14.32
C CYS A 312 14.92 -1.89 -13.54
N PHE A 313 15.03 -1.73 -12.22
CA PHE A 313 13.91 -1.68 -11.30
C PHE A 313 12.91 -0.58 -11.66
N VAL A 314 11.62 -0.86 -11.47
CA VAL A 314 10.53 0.06 -11.82
C VAL A 314 10.28 1.01 -10.66
N VAL A 315 10.67 2.29 -10.81
CA VAL A 315 10.37 3.36 -9.84
C VAL A 315 9.15 4.15 -10.24
N GLU A 316 9.01 4.42 -11.55
CA GLU A 316 7.93 5.29 -12.01
C GLU A 316 6.61 4.53 -12.02
N VAL A 317 5.63 5.10 -11.31
CA VAL A 317 4.35 4.42 -11.02
C VAL A 317 3.50 4.16 -12.27
N TRP A 318 3.82 4.83 -13.38
CA TRP A 318 3.18 4.69 -14.69
C TRP A 318 3.88 3.71 -15.63
N ASN A 319 5.06 3.18 -15.28
CA ASN A 319 5.76 2.16 -16.06
C ASN A 319 5.16 0.77 -15.83
N THR A 320 3.85 0.66 -16.08
CA THR A 320 3.05 -0.54 -15.85
C THR A 320 1.83 -0.50 -16.79
N ASP A 321 1.03 -1.57 -16.83
CA ASP A 321 -0.18 -1.54 -17.65
C ASP A 321 -1.27 -0.64 -17.06
N LYS A 322 -2.30 -0.35 -17.86
CA LYS A 322 -3.36 0.59 -17.50
C LYS A 322 -4.09 0.22 -16.20
N GLU A 323 -4.23 -1.05 -15.88
CA GLU A 323 -4.94 -1.47 -14.68
C GLU A 323 -4.08 -1.26 -13.44
N ASN A 324 -2.84 -1.75 -13.46
CA ASN A 324 -1.88 -1.50 -12.39
C ASN A 324 -1.65 -0.01 -12.17
N PHE A 325 -1.52 0.80 -13.24
CA PHE A 325 -1.32 2.24 -13.12
C PHE A 325 -2.46 2.94 -12.37
N LYS A 326 -3.72 2.55 -12.64
CA LYS A 326 -4.86 3.11 -11.91
C LYS A 326 -4.80 2.79 -10.42
N ILE A 327 -4.49 1.53 -10.09
CA ILE A 327 -4.39 1.07 -8.70
C ILE A 327 -3.22 1.77 -7.98
N ASN A 328 -2.07 1.87 -8.63
CA ASN A 328 -0.89 2.59 -8.13
C ASN A 328 -1.23 4.05 -7.83
N ARG A 329 -1.87 4.74 -8.78
CA ARG A 329 -2.30 6.12 -8.63
C ARG A 329 -3.31 6.26 -7.49
N GLU A 330 -4.27 5.35 -7.37
CA GLU A 330 -5.25 5.35 -6.28
C GLU A 330 -4.60 5.19 -4.90
N ALA A 331 -3.59 4.33 -4.75
CA ALA A 331 -2.82 4.21 -3.50
C ALA A 331 -2.13 5.52 -3.12
N MET A 332 -1.52 6.21 -4.09
CA MET A 332 -0.88 7.53 -3.88
C MET A 332 -1.90 8.63 -3.55
N VAL A 333 -3.06 8.62 -4.22
CA VAL A 333 -4.17 9.52 -3.90
C VAL A 333 -4.62 9.31 -2.46
N GLN A 334 -4.82 8.07 -2.02
CA GLN A 334 -5.22 7.76 -0.64
C GLN A 334 -4.21 8.29 0.39
N ARG A 335 -2.91 8.11 0.15
CA ARG A 335 -1.85 8.68 1.00
C ARG A 335 -1.98 10.20 1.11
N SER A 336 -2.13 10.88 -0.03
CA SER A 336 -2.22 12.34 -0.09
C SER A 336 -3.49 12.89 0.58
N GLU A 337 -4.63 12.20 0.42
CA GLU A 337 -5.88 12.58 1.09
C GLU A 337 -5.77 12.45 2.62
N LEU A 338 -4.99 11.50 3.13
CA LEU A 338 -4.83 11.22 4.57
C LEU A 338 -3.83 12.15 5.28
N VAL A 339 -3.27 13.17 4.61
CA VAL A 339 -2.31 14.10 5.24
C VAL A 339 -2.79 14.67 6.58
N PRO A 340 -4.06 15.14 6.76
CA PRO A 340 -4.51 15.65 8.06
C PRO A 340 -4.51 14.58 9.16
N TYR A 341 -4.90 13.34 8.83
CA TYR A 341 -4.90 12.21 9.76
C TYR A 341 -3.47 11.82 10.15
N ILE A 342 -2.56 11.71 9.18
CA ILE A 342 -1.14 11.39 9.39
C ILE A 342 -0.44 12.49 10.20
N TYR A 343 -0.71 13.76 9.88
CA TYR A 343 -0.11 14.89 10.56
C TYR A 343 -0.60 15.06 12.00
N THR A 344 -1.87 14.71 12.26
CA THR A 344 -2.39 14.57 13.62
C THR A 344 -1.69 13.42 14.37
N ALA A 345 -1.32 12.33 13.69
CA ALA A 345 -0.54 11.25 14.30
C ALA A 345 0.89 11.67 14.65
N TYR A 346 1.54 12.55 13.87
CA TYR A 346 2.83 13.15 14.26
C TYR A 346 2.70 13.91 15.58
N ARG A 347 1.62 14.68 15.77
CA ARG A 347 1.39 15.39 17.03
C ARG A 347 1.20 14.43 18.21
N ALA A 348 0.39 13.38 18.03
CA ALA A 348 0.24 12.34 19.04
C ALA A 348 1.58 11.65 19.38
N ALA A 349 2.44 11.42 18.39
CA ALA A 349 3.77 10.86 18.59
C ALA A 349 4.67 11.79 19.43
N PHE A 350 4.65 13.10 19.15
CA PHE A 350 5.38 14.09 19.93
C PHE A 350 4.92 14.17 21.39
N GLU A 351 3.62 14.07 21.63
CA GLU A 351 3.05 14.18 22.98
C GLU A 351 3.20 12.89 23.80
N THR A 352 3.04 11.73 23.17
CA THR A 352 2.83 10.46 23.89
C THR A 352 3.78 9.32 23.47
N GLY A 353 4.53 9.48 22.38
CA GLY A 353 5.29 8.41 21.74
C GLY A 353 4.46 7.51 20.81
N LEU A 354 3.13 7.62 20.81
CA LEU A 354 2.24 6.82 19.97
C LEU A 354 2.20 7.33 18.53
N SER A 355 3.09 6.76 17.73
CA SER A 355 3.25 7.05 16.31
C SER A 355 2.07 6.57 15.44
N LEU A 356 2.21 6.76 14.13
CA LEU A 356 1.25 6.38 13.11
C LEU A 356 1.06 4.86 13.02
N ILE A 357 2.13 4.09 12.81
CA ILE A 357 2.05 2.63 12.82
C ILE A 357 1.94 2.16 14.27
N ARG A 358 0.95 1.31 14.56
CA ARG A 358 0.66 0.80 15.90
C ARG A 358 0.45 -0.71 15.82
N PRO A 359 1.40 -1.52 16.34
CA PRO A 359 1.22 -2.96 16.45
C PRO A 359 -0.10 -3.33 17.13
N MET A 360 -0.74 -4.42 16.68
CA MET A 360 -2.04 -4.86 17.24
C MET A 360 -1.98 -5.04 18.76
N TYR A 361 -0.86 -5.58 19.27
CA TYR A 361 -0.63 -5.79 20.71
C TYR A 361 -0.50 -4.50 21.53
N TYR A 362 -0.52 -3.30 20.92
CA TYR A 362 -0.62 -2.05 21.68
C TYR A 362 -2.01 -1.84 22.29
N TYR A 363 -3.04 -2.31 21.58
CA TYR A 363 -4.44 -2.18 21.98
C TYR A 363 -5.00 -3.45 22.59
N TRP A 364 -4.51 -4.61 22.13
CA TRP A 364 -5.01 -5.93 22.54
C TRP A 364 -3.89 -6.88 22.96
N PRO A 365 -3.06 -6.52 23.96
CA PRO A 365 -1.94 -7.35 24.43
C PRO A 365 -2.36 -8.69 25.05
N GLU A 366 -3.64 -8.87 25.38
CA GLU A 366 -4.18 -10.08 25.99
C GLU A 366 -4.47 -11.22 24.99
N PHE A 367 -4.44 -10.95 23.68
CA PHE A 367 -4.75 -11.95 22.66
C PHE A 367 -3.51 -12.37 21.88
N ASP A 368 -3.24 -13.67 21.82
CA ASP A 368 -2.13 -14.23 21.03
C ASP A 368 -2.21 -13.83 19.54
N ALA A 369 -3.42 -13.68 19.01
CA ALA A 369 -3.67 -13.23 17.64
C ALA A 369 -3.07 -11.85 17.35
N ALA A 370 -2.96 -10.97 18.35
CA ALA A 370 -2.35 -9.65 18.21
C ALA A 370 -0.82 -9.70 18.03
N TYR A 371 -0.20 -10.85 18.31
CA TYR A 371 1.24 -11.12 18.15
C TYR A 371 1.54 -12.04 16.95
N ALA A 372 0.53 -12.44 16.19
CA ALA A 372 0.67 -13.48 15.15
C ALA A 372 1.47 -13.04 13.92
N THR A 373 1.75 -11.74 13.75
CA THR A 373 2.53 -11.21 12.62
C THR A 373 3.96 -11.72 12.63
N THR A 374 4.41 -12.33 11.53
CA THR A 374 5.78 -12.86 11.39
C THR A 374 6.60 -12.12 10.33
N PRO A 375 7.94 -12.26 10.34
CA PRO A 375 8.82 -11.79 9.26
C PRO A 375 8.49 -12.32 7.86
N THR A 376 7.75 -13.43 7.75
CA THR A 376 7.36 -14.06 6.48
C THR A 376 6.00 -13.56 5.96
N GLY A 377 5.47 -12.47 6.52
CA GLY A 377 4.19 -11.88 6.09
C GLY A 377 2.94 -12.59 6.59
N ARG A 378 3.06 -13.64 7.42
CA ARG A 378 1.89 -14.30 8.03
C ARG A 378 1.22 -13.30 8.97
N PHE A 379 -0.10 -13.11 8.83
CA PHE A 379 -0.87 -12.12 9.59
C PHE A 379 -0.21 -10.73 9.58
N ALA A 380 0.33 -10.29 8.43
CA ALA A 380 0.81 -8.92 8.31
C ALA A 380 -0.37 -7.95 8.48
N GLN A 381 -0.46 -7.33 9.65
CA GLN A 381 -1.50 -6.36 9.97
C GLN A 381 -1.09 -5.43 11.11
N TYR A 382 -1.59 -4.20 11.09
CA TYR A 382 -1.37 -3.21 12.13
C TYR A 382 -2.49 -2.17 12.14
N MET A 383 -2.55 -1.39 13.21
CA MET A 383 -3.33 -0.17 13.24
C MET A 383 -2.51 0.97 12.59
N PHE A 384 -3.09 1.64 11.60
CA PHE A 384 -2.62 2.89 11.01
C PHE A 384 -3.37 4.05 11.67
N GLY A 385 -2.73 4.67 12.66
CA GLY A 385 -3.37 5.55 13.63
C GLY A 385 -4.39 4.80 14.50
N PRO A 386 -5.34 5.51 15.14
CA PRO A 386 -6.31 4.87 16.04
C PRO A 386 -7.47 4.14 15.34
N ASP A 387 -7.77 4.49 14.09
CA ASP A 387 -9.06 4.18 13.45
C ASP A 387 -8.99 3.20 12.29
N ILE A 388 -7.81 3.01 11.67
CA ILE A 388 -7.67 2.18 10.47
C ILE A 388 -6.84 0.94 10.82
N LEU A 389 -7.38 -0.26 10.61
CA LEU A 389 -6.63 -1.52 10.59
C LEU A 389 -6.28 -1.82 9.14
N VAL A 390 -5.00 -2.02 8.84
CA VAL A 390 -4.51 -2.38 7.50
C VAL A 390 -3.84 -3.75 7.59
N ALA A 391 -4.17 -4.64 6.66
CA ALA A 391 -3.53 -5.94 6.52
C ALA A 391 -2.99 -6.10 5.08
N PRO A 392 -1.80 -5.54 4.77
CA PRO A 392 -1.28 -5.51 3.41
C PRO A 392 -1.10 -6.93 2.84
N VAL A 393 -1.52 -7.13 1.59
CA VAL A 393 -1.29 -8.39 0.86
C VAL A 393 0.16 -8.45 0.42
N VAL A 394 0.90 -9.41 0.96
CA VAL A 394 2.35 -9.56 0.74
C VAL A 394 2.74 -10.90 0.14
N VAL A 395 1.81 -11.52 -0.60
CA VAL A 395 2.02 -12.76 -1.38
C VAL A 395 1.35 -12.59 -2.76
N PRO A 396 1.81 -13.30 -3.79
CA PRO A 396 1.22 -13.22 -5.12
C PRO A 396 -0.23 -13.70 -5.13
N SER A 397 -1.03 -13.13 -6.03
CA SER A 397 -2.35 -13.63 -6.38
C SER A 397 -2.27 -15.03 -7.00
N ASP A 398 -3.33 -15.80 -6.78
CA ASP A 398 -3.51 -17.05 -7.52
C ASP A 398 -3.67 -16.73 -9.01
N ILE A 399 -2.94 -17.45 -9.86
CA ILE A 399 -2.81 -17.11 -11.28
C ILE A 399 -4.07 -17.41 -12.09
N VAL A 400 -4.97 -18.24 -11.57
CA VAL A 400 -6.22 -18.62 -12.23
C VAL A 400 -7.36 -17.71 -11.81
N SER A 401 -7.57 -17.57 -10.50
CA SER A 401 -8.62 -16.73 -9.93
C SER A 401 -8.24 -15.26 -9.89
N GLY A 402 -6.96 -14.90 -9.95
CA GLY A 402 -6.44 -13.53 -9.80
C GLY A 402 -6.73 -12.88 -8.45
N LEU A 403 -7.05 -13.69 -7.43
CA LEU A 403 -7.32 -13.25 -6.06
C LEU A 403 -6.29 -13.83 -5.10
N THR A 404 -6.09 -13.17 -3.96
CA THR A 404 -5.14 -13.60 -2.94
C THR A 404 -5.88 -13.99 -1.65
N PRO A 405 -5.86 -15.27 -1.22
CA PRO A 405 -6.38 -15.67 0.08
C PRO A 405 -5.61 -14.97 1.20
N TRP A 406 -6.33 -14.35 2.13
CA TRP A 406 -5.73 -13.57 3.21
C TRP A 406 -6.51 -13.77 4.51
N SER A 407 -5.79 -13.83 5.63
CA SER A 407 -6.38 -13.96 6.96
C SER A 407 -6.03 -12.75 7.81
N VAL A 408 -7.04 -12.18 8.45
CA VAL A 408 -6.94 -10.97 9.26
C VAL A 408 -7.57 -11.23 10.61
N PHE A 409 -6.82 -11.01 11.69
CA PHE A 409 -7.38 -10.95 13.03
C PHE A 409 -8.23 -9.68 13.16
N ILE A 410 -9.52 -9.85 13.45
CA ILE A 410 -10.46 -8.74 13.68
C ILE A 410 -10.62 -8.57 15.19
N PRO A 411 -10.07 -7.49 15.76
CA PRO A 411 -10.10 -7.31 17.20
C PRO A 411 -11.50 -6.93 17.70
N PRO A 412 -11.78 -7.08 19.02
CA PRO A 412 -13.08 -6.76 19.60
C PRO A 412 -13.65 -5.42 19.15
N GLY A 413 -14.92 -5.43 18.73
CA GLY A 413 -15.64 -4.25 18.29
C GLY A 413 -16.20 -4.39 16.87
N THR A 414 -16.62 -3.27 16.31
CA THR A 414 -17.29 -3.20 15.01
C THR A 414 -16.37 -2.52 14.01
N TRP A 415 -16.23 -3.11 12.83
CA TRP A 415 -15.29 -2.69 11.80
C TRP A 415 -15.97 -2.67 10.43
N TYR A 416 -15.71 -1.63 9.64
CA TYR A 416 -16.17 -1.52 8.26
C TYR A 416 -15.06 -1.96 7.30
N GLU A 417 -15.27 -3.05 6.56
CA GLU A 417 -14.34 -3.48 5.51
C GLU A 417 -14.47 -2.56 4.29
N VAL A 418 -13.40 -1.85 3.94
CA VAL A 418 -13.47 -0.77 2.94
C VAL A 418 -13.70 -1.27 1.51
N GLY A 419 -13.17 -2.44 1.15
CA GLY A 419 -13.31 -3.00 -0.20
C GLY A 419 -14.77 -3.31 -0.56
N THR A 420 -15.42 -4.12 0.29
CA THR A 420 -16.80 -4.59 0.09
C THR A 420 -17.85 -3.66 0.68
N GLY A 421 -17.48 -2.84 1.66
CA GLY A 421 -18.40 -2.10 2.50
C GLY A 421 -19.21 -2.98 3.47
N ALA A 422 -18.72 -4.18 3.79
CA ALA A 422 -19.33 -5.07 4.77
C ALA A 422 -18.98 -4.65 6.21
N MET A 423 -19.88 -4.94 7.15
CA MET A 423 -19.60 -4.84 8.58
C MET A 423 -19.02 -6.15 9.08
N VAL A 424 -17.91 -6.06 9.79
CA VAL A 424 -17.22 -7.19 10.42
C VAL A 424 -17.17 -6.95 11.92
N PHE A 425 -17.45 -8.00 12.70
CA PHE A 425 -17.60 -7.92 14.14
C PHE A 425 -16.53 -8.78 14.82
N GLY A 426 -15.63 -8.15 15.56
CA GLY A 426 -14.67 -8.87 16.40
C GLY A 426 -15.28 -9.26 17.72
N THR A 427 -15.13 -10.54 18.09
CA THR A 427 -15.59 -11.10 19.36
C THR A 427 -14.76 -10.59 20.54
N SER A 428 -15.37 -10.50 21.71
CA SER A 428 -14.73 -10.01 22.94
C SER A 428 -13.60 -10.90 23.47
N ASP A 429 -13.55 -12.16 23.05
CA ASP A 429 -12.51 -13.12 23.40
C ASP A 429 -11.31 -13.09 22.44
N GLY A 430 -11.33 -12.22 21.42
CA GLY A 430 -10.25 -12.09 20.45
C GLY A 430 -10.09 -13.29 19.50
N SER A 431 -11.12 -14.13 19.36
CA SER A 431 -11.06 -15.33 18.51
C SER A 431 -11.42 -15.10 17.04
N THR A 432 -11.86 -13.89 16.67
CA THR A 432 -12.32 -13.61 15.30
C THR A 432 -11.16 -13.47 14.31
N VAL A 433 -11.08 -14.41 13.37
CA VAL A 433 -10.21 -14.33 12.19
C VAL A 433 -11.08 -14.32 10.94
N LEU A 434 -10.97 -13.27 10.14
CA LEU A 434 -11.58 -13.19 8.83
C LEU A 434 -10.63 -13.80 7.79
N SER A 435 -11.07 -14.87 7.12
CA SER A 435 -10.34 -15.49 6.01
C SER A 435 -11.14 -15.32 4.73
N LYS A 436 -10.63 -14.53 3.78
CA LYS A 436 -11.25 -14.31 2.46
C LYS A 436 -10.19 -14.01 1.41
N SER A 437 -10.58 -14.04 0.14
CA SER A 437 -9.68 -13.69 -0.96
C SER A 437 -9.87 -12.25 -1.42
N PHE A 438 -8.78 -11.55 -1.73
CA PHE A 438 -8.81 -10.14 -2.15
C PHE A 438 -8.29 -9.98 -3.59
N PRO A 439 -8.99 -9.21 -4.45
CA PRO A 439 -8.48 -8.85 -5.77
C PRO A 439 -7.33 -7.84 -5.68
N LEU A 440 -6.61 -7.66 -6.78
CA LEU A 440 -5.49 -6.71 -6.85
C LEU A 440 -5.87 -5.26 -6.52
N HIS A 441 -7.08 -4.82 -6.87
CA HIS A 441 -7.53 -3.44 -6.65
C HIS A 441 -7.99 -3.18 -5.20
N GLU A 442 -8.03 -4.20 -4.34
CA GLU A 442 -8.40 -4.06 -2.94
C GLU A 442 -7.18 -4.20 -2.02
N ILE A 443 -7.14 -3.32 -1.02
CA ILE A 443 -6.25 -3.41 0.13
C ILE A 443 -7.13 -3.88 1.30
N PRO A 444 -6.82 -4.99 1.98
CA PRO A 444 -7.54 -5.40 3.18
C PRO A 444 -7.40 -4.30 4.25
N MET A 445 -8.45 -3.49 4.35
CA MET A 445 -8.50 -2.31 5.21
C MET A 445 -9.85 -2.26 5.91
N PHE A 446 -9.80 -2.05 7.22
CA PHE A 446 -10.96 -2.05 8.09
C PHE A 446 -10.94 -0.77 8.91
N VAL A 447 -11.99 0.03 8.80
CA VAL A 447 -12.10 1.27 9.58
C VAL A 447 -13.00 1.00 10.78
N ARG A 448 -12.59 1.47 11.94
CA ARG A 448 -13.36 1.36 13.18
C ARG A 448 -14.76 1.95 12.97
N GLY A 449 -15.79 1.22 13.40
CA GLY A 449 -17.16 1.68 13.32
C GLY A 449 -17.34 3.04 14.00
N SER A 450 -18.15 3.91 13.42
CA SER A 450 -18.39 5.28 13.86
C SER A 450 -17.21 6.24 13.71
N ALA A 451 -16.06 5.82 13.18
CA ALA A 451 -14.92 6.72 13.02
C ALA A 451 -15.21 7.90 12.07
N ILE A 452 -14.52 9.01 12.33
CA ILE A 452 -14.47 10.19 11.46
C ILE A 452 -13.03 10.31 11.00
N LEU A 453 -12.78 10.09 9.70
CA LEU A 453 -11.46 10.27 9.11
C LEU A 453 -11.34 11.68 8.52
N PRO A 454 -10.49 12.56 9.08
CA PRO A 454 -10.19 13.85 8.47
C PRO A 454 -9.27 13.67 7.26
N LYS A 455 -9.71 14.19 6.12
CA LYS A 455 -9.01 14.10 4.83
C LYS A 455 -8.94 15.46 4.14
N VAL A 456 -8.13 15.56 3.11
CA VAL A 456 -8.16 16.65 2.12
C VAL A 456 -8.51 16.10 0.75
N SER A 457 -9.12 16.93 -0.09
CA SER A 457 -9.32 16.62 -1.51
C SER A 457 -8.13 17.12 -2.32
N LEU A 458 -7.69 16.32 -3.28
CA LEU A 458 -6.73 16.77 -4.29
C LEU A 458 -7.34 17.89 -5.12
N VAL A 459 -6.56 18.94 -5.36
CA VAL A 459 -6.97 20.02 -6.26
C VAL A 459 -6.80 19.55 -7.70
N PRO A 460 -7.87 19.51 -8.53
CA PRO A 460 -7.77 19.10 -9.92
C PRO A 460 -6.71 19.92 -10.67
N GLY A 461 -5.85 19.21 -11.41
CA GLY A 461 -4.76 19.83 -12.18
C GLY A 461 -3.59 20.36 -11.35
N LYS A 462 -3.57 20.19 -10.02
CA LYS A 462 -2.46 20.61 -9.15
C LYS A 462 -2.00 19.47 -8.21
N PRO A 463 -1.44 18.39 -8.75
CA PRO A 463 -1.08 17.21 -7.97
C PRO A 463 0.22 17.38 -7.15
N LEU A 464 1.02 18.43 -7.40
CA LEU A 464 2.26 18.67 -6.67
C LEU A 464 2.06 19.53 -5.41
N GLY A 465 2.78 19.20 -4.34
CA GLY A 465 2.82 19.98 -3.09
C GLY A 465 1.50 20.04 -2.33
N ASN A 466 0.73 18.94 -2.30
CA ASN A 466 -0.58 18.91 -1.63
C ASN A 466 -0.45 18.90 -0.11
N ALA A 467 0.53 18.18 0.44
CA ALA A 467 0.75 18.08 1.89
C ALA A 467 1.09 19.43 2.54
N LEU A 468 1.35 20.45 1.74
CA LEU A 468 1.85 21.75 2.15
C LEU A 468 0.82 22.84 2.18
N ARG A 469 -0.35 22.58 1.62
CA ARG A 469 -1.44 23.53 1.56
C ARG A 469 -2.17 23.52 2.89
N GLN A 470 -2.61 24.69 3.35
CA GLN A 470 -3.57 24.76 4.45
C GLN A 470 -4.88 24.03 4.10
N TYR A 471 -5.55 23.50 5.12
CA TYR A 471 -6.81 22.77 4.97
C TYR A 471 -8.01 23.72 4.79
N SER A 472 -7.97 24.52 3.71
CA SER A 472 -9.04 25.43 3.27
C SER A 472 -10.31 24.70 2.80
N HIS A 473 -10.17 23.41 2.51
CA HIS A 473 -11.25 22.46 2.28
C HIS A 473 -10.96 21.19 3.08
N LEU A 474 -11.74 20.96 4.15
CA LEU A 474 -11.57 19.80 5.02
C LEU A 474 -12.66 18.77 4.75
N VAL A 475 -12.25 17.56 4.40
CA VAL A 475 -13.15 16.43 4.18
C VAL A 475 -13.29 15.64 5.49
N LEU A 476 -14.51 15.28 5.85
CA LEU A 476 -14.86 14.50 7.02
C LEU A 476 -15.57 13.24 6.55
N GLU A 477 -14.84 12.12 6.52
CA GLU A 477 -15.34 10.83 6.03
C GLU A 477 -15.80 9.97 7.21
N LEU A 478 -17.11 9.70 7.28
CA LEU A 478 -17.80 9.06 8.40
C LEU A 478 -18.11 7.61 8.05
N TYR A 479 -17.71 6.69 8.92
CA TYR A 479 -17.88 5.25 8.73
C TYR A 479 -18.99 4.66 9.62
N PRO A 480 -19.82 3.73 9.09
CA PRO A 480 -20.90 3.11 9.84
C PRO A 480 -20.38 2.04 10.83
N PRO A 481 -21.23 1.59 11.78
CA PRO A 481 -22.52 2.18 12.12
C PRO A 481 -22.30 3.59 12.67
N LEU A 482 -23.31 4.46 12.54
CA LEU A 482 -23.24 5.80 13.12
C LEU A 482 -23.70 5.73 14.59
N ALA A 483 -22.75 5.75 15.53
CA ALA A 483 -23.06 5.75 16.96
C ALA A 483 -23.91 6.96 17.36
N ALA A 484 -24.51 6.91 18.55
CA ALA A 484 -25.25 8.05 19.10
C ALA A 484 -24.40 9.34 19.16
N SER A 485 -23.10 9.20 19.47
CA SER A 485 -22.13 10.30 19.38
C SER A 485 -20.69 9.80 19.28
N THR A 486 -19.83 10.57 18.62
CA THR A 486 -18.38 10.35 18.59
C THR A 486 -17.65 11.66 18.25
N SER A 487 -16.33 11.66 18.33
CA SER A 487 -15.50 12.80 17.93
C SER A 487 -14.09 12.39 17.52
N THR A 488 -13.48 13.21 16.67
CA THR A 488 -12.06 13.18 16.32
C THR A 488 -11.45 14.58 16.43
N VAL A 489 -10.14 14.67 16.25
CA VAL A 489 -9.41 15.95 16.22
C VAL A 489 -8.54 16.05 14.97
N VAL A 490 -8.34 17.28 14.51
CA VAL A 490 -7.36 17.63 13.48
C VAL A 490 -6.39 18.63 14.06
N TYR A 491 -5.11 18.30 14.04
CA TYR A 491 -4.03 19.19 14.43
C TYR A 491 -3.54 20.00 13.23
N GLU A 492 -3.42 21.32 13.41
CA GLU A 492 -3.02 22.26 12.37
C GLU A 492 -2.00 23.27 12.94
N ASP A 493 -0.83 23.37 12.32
CA ASP A 493 0.16 24.42 12.55
C ASP A 493 0.73 24.90 11.21
N ASP A 494 1.76 25.74 11.22
CA ASP A 494 2.39 26.22 9.99
C ASP A 494 3.13 25.14 9.17
N GLY A 495 3.35 23.96 9.75
CA GLY A 495 4.03 22.85 9.10
C GLY A 495 5.54 23.02 8.92
N ALA A 496 6.15 24.09 9.44
CA ALA A 496 7.49 24.53 9.05
C ALA A 496 8.36 25.02 10.21
N THR A 497 7.81 25.70 11.23
CA THR A 497 8.60 26.34 12.29
C THR A 497 8.53 25.58 13.61
N LEU A 498 9.37 25.97 14.58
CA LEU A 498 9.38 25.40 15.93
C LEU A 498 8.35 26.06 16.86
N ASP A 499 7.48 26.93 16.34
CA ASP A 499 6.48 27.65 17.14
C ASP A 499 5.47 26.72 17.82
N TYR A 500 5.27 25.50 17.30
CA TYR A 500 4.44 24.49 17.96
C TYR A 500 4.96 24.08 19.36
N VAL A 501 6.26 24.26 19.61
CA VAL A 501 6.91 24.06 20.92
C VAL A 501 7.19 25.39 21.61
N ALA A 502 7.75 26.35 20.87
CA ALA A 502 8.27 27.59 21.47
C ALA A 502 7.16 28.53 21.97
N SER A 503 6.02 28.57 21.28
CA SER A 503 4.92 29.50 21.57
C SER A 503 3.54 28.85 21.60
N GLU A 504 3.46 27.53 21.38
CA GLU A 504 2.23 26.76 21.21
C GLU A 504 1.33 27.30 20.09
N ALA A 505 1.92 27.83 19.02
CA ALA A 505 1.18 28.39 17.89
C ALA A 505 0.63 27.28 16.98
N TYR A 506 -0.50 26.70 17.39
CA TYR A 506 -1.23 25.70 16.62
C TYR A 506 -2.72 25.74 16.95
N VAL A 507 -3.54 25.12 16.11
CA VAL A 507 -4.98 25.00 16.27
C VAL A 507 -5.35 23.53 16.33
N VAL A 508 -6.25 23.21 17.26
CA VAL A 508 -6.92 21.91 17.29
C VAL A 508 -8.36 22.11 16.84
N THR A 509 -8.72 21.43 15.77
CA THR A 509 -10.10 21.35 15.31
C THR A 509 -10.75 20.08 15.85
N THR A 510 -11.71 20.20 16.75
CA THR A 510 -12.55 19.10 17.19
C THR A 510 -13.73 18.93 16.23
N VAL A 511 -13.93 17.72 15.73
CA VAL A 511 -15.06 17.34 14.89
C VAL A 511 -15.84 16.28 15.65
N GLY A 512 -17.07 16.58 16.04
CA GLY A 512 -17.96 15.62 16.67
C GLY A 512 -19.27 15.49 15.91
N TYR A 513 -19.96 14.37 16.06
CA TYR A 513 -21.34 14.25 15.62
C TYR A 513 -22.24 13.60 16.67
N THR A 514 -23.53 13.88 16.56
CA THR A 514 -24.60 13.12 17.19
C THR A 514 -25.52 12.55 16.12
N SER A 515 -25.93 11.30 16.28
CA SER A 515 -26.86 10.60 15.38
C SER A 515 -28.09 10.11 16.14
N ALA A 516 -29.26 10.26 15.53
CA ALA A 516 -30.51 9.70 16.05
C ALA A 516 -31.42 9.26 14.91
N ALA A 517 -32.01 8.08 15.03
CA ALA A 517 -33.01 7.57 14.09
C ALA A 517 -34.41 7.61 14.73
N ALA A 518 -35.37 8.25 14.06
CA ALA A 518 -36.77 8.31 14.48
C ALA A 518 -37.66 8.36 13.23
N ASP A 519 -38.82 7.70 13.28
CA ASP A 519 -39.83 7.71 12.20
C ASP A 519 -39.26 7.34 10.81
N GLY A 520 -38.26 6.45 10.76
CA GLY A 520 -37.60 6.01 9.52
C GLY A 520 -36.62 7.03 8.93
N VAL A 521 -36.22 8.06 9.68
CA VAL A 521 -35.26 9.08 9.28
C VAL A 521 -34.10 9.14 10.27
N THR A 522 -32.87 9.15 9.77
CA THR A 522 -31.66 9.40 10.55
C THR A 522 -31.34 10.89 10.47
N THR A 523 -31.19 11.53 11.63
CA THR A 523 -30.67 12.88 11.78
C THR A 523 -29.24 12.82 12.27
N LEU A 524 -28.32 13.32 11.46
CA LEU A 524 -26.90 13.42 11.78
C LEU A 524 -26.53 14.89 11.95
N LYS A 525 -26.08 15.27 13.14
CA LYS A 525 -25.63 16.64 13.43
C LYS A 525 -24.14 16.64 13.74
N LEU A 526 -23.35 17.19 12.84
CA LEU A 526 -21.92 17.43 13.03
C LEU A 526 -21.70 18.82 13.64
N THR A 527 -20.77 18.90 14.58
CA THR A 527 -20.25 20.15 15.15
C THR A 527 -18.75 20.19 14.93
N VAL A 528 -18.26 21.22 14.26
CA VAL A 528 -16.83 21.45 14.02
C VAL A 528 -16.41 22.71 14.74
N SER A 529 -15.45 22.61 15.65
CA SER A 529 -14.95 23.74 16.44
C SER A 529 -13.44 23.78 16.42
N SER A 530 -12.87 24.93 16.08
CA SER A 530 -11.42 25.14 16.06
C SER A 530 -11.03 26.03 17.25
N ALA A 531 -10.04 25.57 18.02
CA ALA A 531 -9.52 26.31 19.17
C ALA A 531 -7.99 26.44 19.06
N PRO A 532 -7.44 27.67 19.13
CA PRO A 532 -6.00 27.84 19.22
C PRO A 532 -5.49 27.35 20.58
N ALA A 533 -4.36 26.66 20.58
CA ALA A 533 -3.69 26.29 21.81
C ALA A 533 -3.20 27.55 22.54
N ALA A 534 -3.37 27.56 23.87
CA ALA A 534 -3.07 28.71 24.73
C ALA A 534 -3.66 30.06 24.25
N GLY A 535 -4.71 30.05 23.41
CA GLY A 535 -5.29 31.27 22.83
C GLY A 535 -4.49 31.91 21.69
N LYS A 536 -3.45 31.24 21.16
CA LYS A 536 -2.54 31.76 20.13
C LYS A 536 -2.61 30.93 18.83
N PRO A 537 -3.39 31.35 17.81
CA PRO A 537 -3.34 30.70 16.50
C PRO A 537 -2.02 31.01 15.78
N TYR A 538 -1.65 30.20 14.79
CA TYR A 538 -0.58 30.53 13.85
C TYR A 538 -1.11 31.40 12.70
N PRO A 539 -0.30 32.29 12.10
CA PRO A 539 -0.77 33.28 11.10
C PRO A 539 -1.44 32.71 9.85
N LEU A 540 -1.13 31.48 9.47
CA LEU A 540 -1.63 30.84 8.24
C LEU A 540 -2.91 30.02 8.46
N PHE A 541 -3.44 29.93 9.67
CA PHE A 541 -4.69 29.22 9.90
C PHE A 541 -5.84 29.90 9.14
N PRO A 542 -6.63 29.18 8.33
CA PRO A 542 -7.68 29.79 7.52
C PRO A 542 -8.75 30.45 8.39
N SER A 543 -9.06 31.72 8.14
CA SER A 543 -10.12 32.46 8.84
C SER A 543 -11.53 31.95 8.52
N ALA A 544 -11.69 31.28 7.37
CA ALA A 544 -12.85 30.52 6.97
C ALA A 544 -12.44 29.36 6.05
N ARG A 545 -13.18 28.25 6.08
CA ARG A 545 -12.95 27.10 5.20
C ARG A 545 -14.23 26.39 4.82
N THR A 546 -14.18 25.59 3.76
CA THR A 546 -15.30 24.72 3.38
C THR A 546 -15.13 23.34 4.01
N TYR A 547 -16.26 22.66 4.25
CA TYR A 547 -16.29 21.29 4.74
C TYR A 547 -17.01 20.39 3.73
N GLU A 548 -16.49 19.19 3.51
CA GLU A 548 -17.17 18.11 2.80
C GLU A 548 -17.43 16.96 3.76
N VAL A 549 -18.68 16.65 4.06
CA VAL A 549 -19.07 15.49 4.87
C VAL A 549 -19.38 14.33 3.94
N ARG A 550 -18.59 13.26 4.02
CA ARG A 550 -18.80 12.02 3.29
C ARG A 550 -19.36 10.97 4.24
N VAL A 551 -20.59 10.52 4.01
CA VAL A 551 -21.22 9.44 4.78
C VAL A 551 -21.08 8.14 3.98
N VAL A 552 -20.16 7.28 4.44
CA VAL A 552 -19.89 5.98 3.82
C VAL A 552 -21.05 5.03 4.09
N SER A 553 -21.46 4.27 3.07
CA SER A 553 -22.71 3.49 3.08
C SER A 553 -23.92 4.35 3.52
N GLY A 554 -23.93 5.63 3.14
CA GLY A 554 -24.99 6.57 3.48
C GLY A 554 -26.17 6.50 2.51
N MET A 555 -27.32 7.02 2.93
CA MET A 555 -28.48 7.20 2.06
C MET A 555 -28.48 8.58 1.38
N PRO A 556 -29.16 8.76 0.23
CA PRO A 556 -29.32 10.08 -0.38
C PRO A 556 -29.90 11.11 0.60
N LEU A 557 -29.44 12.35 0.49
CA LEU A 557 -29.87 13.43 1.37
C LEU A 557 -31.35 13.77 1.13
N MET A 558 -32.16 13.77 2.19
CA MET A 558 -33.53 14.25 2.14
C MET A 558 -33.60 15.77 2.35
N SER A 559 -32.89 16.25 3.38
CA SER A 559 -32.74 17.67 3.67
C SER A 559 -31.50 17.88 4.55
N GLY A 560 -31.02 19.12 4.63
CA GLY A 560 -29.98 19.45 5.58
C GLY A 560 -29.74 20.95 5.65
N SER A 561 -28.87 21.35 6.58
CA SER A 561 -28.52 22.76 6.77
C SER A 561 -27.09 22.91 7.28
N VAL A 562 -26.51 24.07 7.00
CA VAL A 562 -25.23 24.52 7.55
C VAL A 562 -25.50 25.82 8.30
N ASN A 563 -25.26 25.82 9.62
CA ASN A 563 -25.56 26.95 10.51
C ASN A 563 -27.01 27.46 10.37
N GLY A 564 -27.95 26.54 10.15
CA GLY A 564 -29.38 26.84 9.96
C GLY A 564 -29.76 27.30 8.54
N VAL A 565 -28.79 27.51 7.64
CA VAL A 565 -29.05 27.79 6.22
C VAL A 565 -29.27 26.47 5.48
N ALA A 566 -30.41 26.33 4.82
CA ALA A 566 -30.78 25.11 4.12
C ALA A 566 -29.82 24.80 2.95
N LEU A 567 -29.49 23.51 2.79
CA LEU A 567 -28.74 23.00 1.65
C LEU A 567 -29.65 22.89 0.42
N THR A 568 -29.06 23.03 -0.75
CA THR A 568 -29.69 22.90 -2.07
C THR A 568 -29.23 21.63 -2.79
N ALA A 569 -29.84 21.33 -3.94
CA ALA A 569 -29.44 20.20 -4.77
C ALA A 569 -28.01 20.29 -5.33
N ASN A 570 -27.37 21.47 -5.31
CA ASN A 570 -25.99 21.65 -5.78
C ASN A 570 -24.95 21.36 -4.69
N ASP A 571 -25.38 21.31 -3.43
CA ASP A 571 -24.47 21.21 -2.28
C ASP A 571 -24.18 19.76 -1.87
N TRP A 572 -24.74 18.79 -2.58
CA TRP A 572 -24.49 17.38 -2.31
C TRP A 572 -24.50 16.53 -3.58
N SER A 573 -23.87 15.37 -3.50
CA SER A 573 -23.83 14.34 -4.54
C SER A 573 -23.93 12.95 -3.92
N TYR A 574 -24.25 11.96 -4.74
CA TYR A 574 -24.26 10.56 -4.34
C TYR A 574 -23.44 9.75 -5.34
N ASP A 575 -22.50 8.97 -4.83
CA ASP A 575 -21.69 8.03 -5.61
C ASP A 575 -22.18 6.61 -5.33
N GLY A 576 -22.91 6.04 -6.28
CA GLY A 576 -23.48 4.70 -6.15
C GLY A 576 -22.50 3.55 -6.33
N GLU A 577 -21.29 3.80 -6.86
CA GLU A 577 -20.22 2.79 -6.89
C GLU A 577 -19.51 2.71 -5.54
N ARG A 578 -19.37 3.86 -4.85
CA ARG A 578 -18.82 3.93 -3.48
C ARG A 578 -19.86 3.79 -2.37
N MET A 579 -21.15 3.79 -2.71
CA MET A 579 -22.27 3.87 -1.76
C MET A 579 -22.12 5.05 -0.78
N MET A 580 -21.84 6.25 -1.32
CA MET A 580 -21.41 7.37 -0.50
C MET A 580 -22.21 8.64 -0.79
N LEU A 581 -22.81 9.20 0.26
CA LEU A 581 -23.35 10.55 0.24
C LEU A 581 -22.22 11.54 0.52
N SER A 582 -22.05 12.55 -0.34
CA SER A 582 -21.09 13.65 -0.11
C SER A 582 -21.84 14.98 -0.03
N VAL A 583 -21.65 15.73 1.05
CA VAL A 583 -22.31 17.03 1.28
C VAL A 583 -21.24 18.09 1.50
N THR A 584 -21.19 19.10 0.65
CA THR A 584 -20.26 20.22 0.74
C THR A 584 -20.97 21.46 1.29
N THR A 585 -20.32 22.20 2.18
CA THR A 585 -20.85 23.48 2.65
C THR A 585 -20.98 24.47 1.48
N PRO A 586 -22.12 25.16 1.30
CA PRO A 586 -22.35 26.06 0.15
C PRO A 586 -21.36 27.23 0.06
N ALA A 587 -20.78 27.62 1.20
CA ALA A 587 -19.79 28.69 1.31
C ALA A 587 -18.78 28.35 2.42
N ALA A 588 -17.64 29.03 2.40
CA ALA A 588 -16.67 28.91 3.49
C ALA A 588 -17.28 29.40 4.82
N VAL A 589 -17.14 28.59 5.86
CA VAL A 589 -17.65 28.87 7.20
C VAL A 589 -16.51 29.48 8.03
N PRO A 590 -16.75 30.59 8.76
CA PRO A 590 -15.75 31.16 9.67
C PRO A 590 -15.25 30.14 10.68
N THR A 591 -13.93 30.04 10.86
CA THR A 591 -13.31 29.11 11.83
C THR A 591 -13.31 29.66 13.26
N SER A 592 -13.64 30.94 13.44
CA SER A 592 -13.74 31.62 14.74
C SER A 592 -14.98 31.24 15.57
N ALA A 593 -15.91 30.48 14.99
CA ALA A 593 -17.11 30.00 15.66
C ALA A 593 -17.40 28.55 15.24
N PRO A 594 -18.10 27.76 16.09
CA PRO A 594 -18.49 26.40 15.72
C PRO A 594 -19.36 26.36 14.45
N ALA A 595 -19.02 25.47 13.52
CA ALA A 595 -19.88 25.11 12.39
C ALA A 595 -20.82 23.97 12.81
N SER A 596 -22.12 24.12 12.50
CA SER A 596 -23.14 23.09 12.71
C SER A 596 -23.67 22.61 11.37
N ILE A 597 -23.44 21.35 11.03
CA ILE A 597 -23.92 20.72 9.79
C ILE A 597 -24.96 19.67 10.19
N VAL A 598 -26.19 19.81 9.70
CA VAL A 598 -27.30 18.91 10.03
C VAL A 598 -27.76 18.23 8.75
N LEU A 599 -27.74 16.90 8.72
CA LEU A 599 -28.11 16.07 7.58
C LEU A 599 -29.24 15.13 7.98
N LEU A 600 -30.27 15.05 7.15
CA LEU A 600 -31.38 14.11 7.30
C LEU A 600 -31.43 13.21 6.08
N PHE A 601 -31.50 11.91 6.32
CA PHE A 601 -31.64 10.90 5.27
C PHE A 601 -32.48 9.72 5.77
N ALA A 602 -33.00 8.94 4.84
CA ALA A 602 -33.80 7.77 5.17
C ALA A 602 -32.98 6.77 6.00
N SER A 603 -33.63 6.07 6.92
CA SER A 603 -33.04 5.02 7.76
C SER A 603 -33.62 3.66 7.36
N PRO A 604 -33.20 3.08 6.23
CA PRO A 604 -33.62 1.74 5.86
C PRO A 604 -33.03 0.70 6.83
N ASP A 605 -33.43 -0.55 6.65
CA ASP A 605 -32.71 -1.68 7.23
C ASP A 605 -31.23 -1.61 6.81
N GLU A 606 -30.34 -1.52 7.79
CA GLU A 606 -28.89 -1.36 7.56
C GLU A 606 -28.31 -2.49 6.71
N SER A 607 -28.89 -3.70 6.78
CA SER A 607 -28.46 -4.85 5.98
C SER A 607 -28.53 -4.60 4.47
N LEU A 608 -29.32 -3.64 4.00
CA LEU A 608 -29.38 -3.27 2.58
C LEU A 608 -28.14 -2.50 2.08
N LEU A 609 -27.40 -1.86 2.99
CA LEU A 609 -26.23 -1.03 2.67
C LEU A 609 -24.92 -1.76 2.95
N MET A 610 -24.93 -2.73 3.86
CA MET A 610 -23.75 -3.53 4.20
C MET A 610 -23.40 -4.48 3.05
N GLY A 611 -22.16 -4.42 2.58
CA GLY A 611 -21.67 -5.23 1.45
C GLY A 611 -22.15 -4.75 0.06
N ALA A 612 -23.09 -3.81 -0.01
CA ALA A 612 -23.66 -3.32 -1.27
C ALA A 612 -22.60 -2.74 -2.22
N ARG A 613 -21.59 -2.08 -1.66
CA ARG A 613 -20.43 -1.56 -2.41
C ARG A 613 -19.67 -2.70 -3.10
N GLY A 614 -19.44 -3.80 -2.40
CA GLY A 614 -18.79 -5.01 -2.91
C GLY A 614 -19.59 -5.61 -4.05
N MET A 615 -20.90 -5.81 -3.86
CA MET A 615 -21.80 -6.34 -4.90
C MET A 615 -21.71 -5.55 -6.22
N VAL A 616 -21.73 -4.21 -6.12
CA VAL A 616 -21.63 -3.34 -7.31
C VAL A 616 -20.23 -3.36 -7.92
N ASN A 617 -19.19 -3.12 -7.12
CA ASN A 617 -17.82 -3.01 -7.64
C ASN A 617 -17.31 -4.34 -8.18
N HIS A 618 -17.55 -5.45 -7.48
CA HIS A 618 -17.20 -6.79 -7.95
C HIS A 618 -17.93 -7.13 -9.24
N GLY A 619 -19.21 -6.73 -9.38
CA GLY A 619 -19.94 -6.81 -10.65
C GLY A 619 -19.30 -6.02 -11.79
N ILE A 620 -18.90 -4.76 -11.54
CA ILE A 620 -18.22 -3.90 -12.50
C ILE A 620 -16.89 -4.52 -12.95
N HIS A 621 -16.07 -4.97 -12.00
CA HIS A 621 -14.76 -5.57 -12.28
C HIS A 621 -14.87 -6.93 -12.98
N ALA A 622 -15.81 -7.78 -12.57
CA ALA A 622 -16.11 -9.05 -13.23
C ALA A 622 -16.52 -8.82 -14.69
N LYS A 623 -17.46 -7.90 -14.94
CA LYS A 623 -17.87 -7.53 -16.30
C LYS A 623 -16.69 -7.01 -17.12
N LYS A 624 -15.92 -6.06 -16.58
CA LYS A 624 -14.76 -5.47 -17.26
C LYS A 624 -13.78 -6.55 -17.72
N LYS A 625 -13.50 -7.54 -16.87
CA LYS A 625 -12.59 -8.64 -17.21
C LYS A 625 -13.08 -9.53 -18.34
N LEU A 626 -14.40 -9.76 -18.41
CA LEU A 626 -15.00 -10.52 -19.52
C LEU A 626 -15.11 -9.70 -20.80
N ASP A 627 -15.30 -8.39 -20.70
CA ASP A 627 -15.29 -7.48 -21.85
C ASP A 627 -13.91 -7.45 -22.54
N GLU A 628 -12.83 -7.51 -21.77
CA GLU A 628 -11.45 -7.63 -22.29
C GLU A 628 -11.25 -8.90 -23.15
N ALA A 629 -12.03 -9.95 -22.90
CA ALA A 629 -12.08 -11.18 -23.69
C ALA A 629 -13.22 -11.19 -24.73
N ARG A 630 -14.12 -10.20 -24.70
CA ARG A 630 -15.35 -10.15 -25.51
C ARG A 630 -16.27 -11.36 -25.31
N VAL A 631 -16.31 -11.89 -24.09
CA VAL A 631 -17.11 -13.08 -23.71
C VAL A 631 -18.19 -12.77 -22.67
N THR A 632 -18.46 -11.50 -22.37
CA THR A 632 -19.46 -11.09 -21.38
C THR A 632 -20.84 -11.71 -21.70
N PRO A 633 -21.41 -12.53 -20.80
CA PRO A 633 -22.70 -13.16 -21.00
C PRO A 633 -23.80 -12.15 -21.27
N GLY A 634 -24.69 -12.48 -22.22
CA GLY A 634 -25.85 -11.65 -22.54
C GLY A 634 -25.51 -10.27 -23.14
N ALA A 635 -24.24 -9.95 -23.45
CA ALA A 635 -23.85 -8.65 -24.03
C ALA A 635 -24.51 -8.36 -25.39
N HIS A 636 -24.90 -9.41 -26.13
CA HIS A 636 -25.63 -9.32 -27.39
C HIS A 636 -27.13 -9.65 -27.27
N SER A 637 -27.63 -9.89 -26.04
CA SER A 637 -29.05 -10.15 -25.80
C SER A 637 -29.85 -8.84 -25.89
N PRO A 638 -30.99 -8.79 -26.60
CA PRO A 638 -31.87 -7.63 -26.62
C PRO A 638 -32.43 -7.24 -25.24
N THR A 639 -32.49 -8.19 -24.31
CA THR A 639 -32.93 -7.98 -22.92
C THR A 639 -31.77 -7.70 -21.95
N GLY A 640 -30.53 -7.68 -22.47
CA GLY A 640 -29.30 -7.55 -21.69
C GLY A 640 -28.91 -8.81 -20.89
N GLY A 641 -27.66 -8.85 -20.41
CA GLY A 641 -27.16 -9.86 -19.47
C GLY A 641 -27.38 -9.48 -18.01
N LYS A 642 -27.44 -10.48 -17.12
CA LYS A 642 -27.63 -10.29 -15.66
C LYS A 642 -26.41 -9.64 -15.02
N LEU A 643 -25.20 -10.04 -15.42
CA LEU A 643 -23.96 -9.39 -15.00
C LEU A 643 -23.92 -7.91 -15.40
N MET A 644 -24.42 -7.59 -16.59
CA MET A 644 -24.50 -6.20 -17.05
C MET A 644 -25.48 -5.37 -16.20
N ALA A 645 -26.60 -5.95 -15.78
CA ALA A 645 -27.56 -5.30 -14.89
C ALA A 645 -27.01 -5.06 -13.48
N LEU A 646 -26.18 -5.98 -12.95
CA LEU A 646 -25.47 -5.76 -11.68
C LEU A 646 -24.43 -4.64 -11.82
N ALA A 647 -23.57 -4.72 -12.84
CA ALA A 647 -22.52 -3.73 -13.08
C ALA A 647 -23.05 -2.30 -13.34
N SER A 648 -24.30 -2.16 -13.79
CA SER A 648 -24.94 -0.86 -14.03
C SER A 648 -25.60 -0.26 -12.78
N ALA A 649 -25.72 -1.03 -11.69
CA ALA A 649 -26.51 -0.62 -10.53
C ALA A 649 -25.94 0.61 -9.82
N GLY A 650 -24.60 0.77 -9.75
CA GLY A 650 -23.98 1.97 -9.17
C GLY A 650 -24.34 3.26 -9.93
N PHE A 651 -24.41 3.19 -11.25
CA PHE A 651 -24.87 4.30 -12.08
C PHE A 651 -26.36 4.59 -11.86
N GLU A 652 -27.21 3.56 -11.82
CA GLU A 652 -28.64 3.71 -11.54
C GLU A 652 -28.87 4.40 -10.17
N LEU A 653 -28.17 3.97 -9.12
CA LEU A 653 -28.25 4.56 -7.79
C LEU A 653 -27.84 6.04 -7.82
N SER A 654 -26.75 6.37 -8.51
CA SER A 654 -26.29 7.76 -8.66
C SER A 654 -27.33 8.63 -9.39
N ALA A 655 -27.94 8.11 -10.46
CA ALA A 655 -28.94 8.81 -11.25
C ALA A 655 -30.26 9.01 -10.48
N TYR A 656 -30.69 8.02 -9.70
CA TYR A 656 -31.94 8.07 -8.95
C TYR A 656 -31.85 8.80 -7.61
N ALA A 657 -30.65 8.95 -7.05
CA ALA A 657 -30.44 9.58 -5.74
C ALA A 657 -31.15 10.94 -5.59
N LYS A 658 -31.12 11.79 -6.63
CA LYS A 658 -31.80 13.10 -6.64
C LYS A 658 -33.17 13.09 -7.30
N SER A 659 -33.43 12.14 -8.21
CA SER A 659 -34.59 12.20 -9.10
C SER A 659 -35.76 11.33 -8.62
N SER A 660 -35.50 10.22 -7.91
CA SER A 660 -36.54 9.32 -7.44
C SER A 660 -36.07 8.42 -6.29
N ALA A 661 -36.45 8.75 -5.06
CA ALA A 661 -36.20 7.90 -3.88
C ALA A 661 -36.81 6.49 -4.03
N THR A 662 -37.98 6.36 -4.68
CA THR A 662 -38.63 5.06 -4.92
C THR A 662 -37.80 4.18 -5.85
N GLN A 663 -37.28 4.72 -6.95
CA GLN A 663 -36.42 3.96 -7.87
C GLN A 663 -35.07 3.64 -7.22
N PHE A 664 -34.49 4.59 -6.49
CA PHE A 664 -33.28 4.35 -5.70
C PHE A 664 -33.44 3.14 -4.77
N MET A 665 -34.51 3.13 -3.96
CA MET A 665 -34.79 2.01 -3.05
C MET A 665 -35.09 0.71 -3.78
N THR A 666 -35.71 0.77 -4.97
CA THR A 666 -35.96 -0.41 -5.81
C THR A 666 -34.64 -1.04 -6.25
N VAL A 667 -33.71 -0.22 -6.71
CA VAL A 667 -32.38 -0.69 -7.14
C VAL A 667 -31.61 -1.25 -5.94
N LEU A 668 -31.54 -0.52 -4.83
CA LEU A 668 -30.83 -0.93 -3.62
C LEU A 668 -31.33 -2.29 -3.10
N LYS A 669 -32.64 -2.47 -2.99
CA LYS A 669 -33.26 -3.73 -2.56
C LYS A 669 -33.05 -4.89 -3.55
N SER A 670 -32.74 -4.58 -4.81
CA SER A 670 -32.54 -5.60 -5.85
C SER A 670 -31.10 -6.11 -5.93
N LEU A 671 -30.12 -5.48 -5.26
CA LEU A 671 -28.70 -5.78 -5.44
C LEU A 671 -28.37 -7.26 -5.19
N SER A 672 -28.82 -7.83 -4.06
CA SER A 672 -28.61 -9.25 -3.76
C SER A 672 -29.19 -10.16 -4.84
N ALA A 673 -30.42 -9.90 -5.29
CA ALA A 673 -31.04 -10.69 -6.35
C ALA A 673 -30.35 -10.53 -7.72
N ARG A 674 -29.80 -9.34 -8.01
CA ARG A 674 -28.99 -9.09 -9.21
C ARG A 674 -27.67 -9.85 -9.13
N LEU A 675 -27.04 -9.90 -7.96
CA LEU A 675 -25.82 -10.69 -7.71
C LEU A 675 -26.08 -12.18 -7.96
N ASP A 676 -27.12 -12.74 -7.34
CA ASP A 676 -27.48 -14.15 -7.52
C ASP A 676 -27.74 -14.48 -9.00
N ALA A 677 -28.47 -13.62 -9.70
CA ALA A 677 -28.75 -13.79 -11.12
C ALA A 677 -27.50 -13.67 -12.00
N ALA A 678 -26.56 -12.78 -11.67
CA ALA A 678 -25.29 -12.63 -12.38
C ALA A 678 -24.38 -13.86 -12.16
N SER A 679 -24.29 -14.34 -10.91
CA SER A 679 -23.56 -15.55 -10.56
C SER A 679 -24.12 -16.79 -11.28
N ALA A 680 -25.45 -16.94 -11.32
CA ALA A 680 -26.10 -18.02 -12.04
C ALA A 680 -25.89 -17.93 -13.57
N GLU A 681 -25.90 -16.72 -14.14
CA GLU A 681 -25.59 -16.50 -15.55
C GLU A 681 -24.15 -16.94 -15.87
N LEU A 682 -23.17 -16.57 -15.06
CA LEU A 682 -21.77 -17.00 -15.22
C LEU A 682 -21.58 -18.51 -15.02
N ALA A 683 -22.32 -19.13 -14.10
CA ALA A 683 -22.24 -20.58 -13.93
C ALA A 683 -22.80 -21.34 -15.16
N ALA A 684 -23.85 -20.81 -15.80
CA ALA A 684 -24.52 -21.47 -16.92
C ALA A 684 -23.73 -21.47 -18.23
N VAL A 685 -22.84 -20.49 -18.44
CA VAL A 685 -22.06 -20.34 -19.67
C VAL A 685 -20.54 -20.51 -19.47
N GLN A 686 -20.15 -21.17 -18.37
CA GLN A 686 -18.74 -21.42 -18.07
C GLN A 686 -18.02 -22.13 -19.23
N PRO A 687 -16.93 -21.57 -19.77
CA PRO A 687 -16.19 -22.19 -20.86
C PRO A 687 -15.58 -23.51 -20.39
N SER A 688 -15.51 -24.50 -21.29
CA SER A 688 -14.81 -25.76 -21.03
C SER A 688 -13.35 -25.48 -20.66
N LEU A 689 -12.84 -26.16 -19.63
CA LEU A 689 -11.44 -26.05 -19.23
C LEU A 689 -10.50 -26.27 -20.44
N PRO A 690 -9.34 -25.59 -20.48
CA PRO A 690 -8.35 -25.81 -21.52
C PRO A 690 -8.02 -27.29 -21.70
N ALA A 691 -7.74 -27.71 -22.93
CA ALA A 691 -7.18 -29.03 -23.18
C ALA A 691 -5.94 -29.21 -22.30
N TYR A 692 -5.86 -30.37 -21.63
CA TYR A 692 -4.78 -30.74 -20.72
C TYR A 692 -4.77 -30.07 -19.33
N THR A 693 -5.93 -29.60 -18.83
CA THR A 693 -6.05 -29.12 -17.45
C THR A 693 -6.11 -30.29 -16.47
N PHE A 694 -5.15 -30.37 -15.55
CA PHE A 694 -5.18 -31.30 -14.42
C PHE A 694 -6.08 -30.74 -13.32
N THR A 695 -7.26 -31.34 -13.17
CA THR A 695 -8.26 -30.96 -12.17
C THR A 695 -8.35 -32.03 -11.11
N GLN A 696 -8.22 -31.62 -9.86
CA GLN A 696 -8.54 -32.44 -8.71
C GLN A 696 -10.04 -32.57 -8.57
N LEU A 697 -10.53 -33.79 -8.45
CA LEU A 697 -11.93 -34.14 -8.24
C LEU A 697 -12.09 -34.76 -6.84
N TRP A 698 -13.25 -34.57 -6.23
CA TRP A 698 -13.60 -35.13 -4.92
C TRP A 698 -15.01 -35.70 -4.91
N ASP A 699 -15.18 -36.88 -4.31
CA ASP A 699 -16.49 -37.46 -4.02
C ASP A 699 -16.68 -37.53 -2.49
N PRO A 700 -17.60 -36.75 -1.90
CA PRO A 700 -17.82 -36.74 -0.47
C PRO A 700 -18.45 -38.04 0.07
N ALA A 701 -19.15 -38.82 -0.76
CA ALA A 701 -19.73 -40.09 -0.37
C ALA A 701 -18.66 -41.20 -0.31
N ARG A 702 -17.66 -41.13 -1.18
CA ARG A 702 -16.52 -42.07 -1.18
C ARG A 702 -15.36 -41.62 -0.28
N GLN A 703 -15.34 -40.35 0.09
CA GLN A 703 -14.21 -39.69 0.73
C GLN A 703 -12.91 -39.90 -0.07
N ASP A 704 -13.00 -39.76 -1.38
CA ASP A 704 -11.93 -40.12 -2.30
C ASP A 704 -11.66 -39.01 -3.32
N ASN A 705 -10.42 -38.96 -3.82
CA ASN A 705 -9.96 -37.97 -4.79
C ASN A 705 -9.53 -38.61 -6.12
N ALA A 706 -9.72 -37.88 -7.21
CA ALA A 706 -9.14 -38.26 -8.50
C ALA A 706 -8.53 -37.05 -9.19
N LEU A 707 -7.30 -37.17 -9.67
CA LEU A 707 -6.71 -36.18 -10.57
C LEU A 707 -7.12 -36.52 -12.00
N CYS A 708 -7.74 -35.61 -12.74
CA CYS A 708 -8.11 -35.84 -14.14
C CYS A 708 -7.59 -34.77 -15.08
N CYS A 709 -7.07 -35.18 -16.24
CA CYS A 709 -6.69 -34.27 -17.33
C CYS A 709 -7.19 -34.72 -18.70
N ALA A 710 -7.20 -36.02 -18.98
CA ALA A 710 -7.75 -36.58 -20.21
C ALA A 710 -9.28 -36.67 -20.17
N ALA A 711 -9.94 -36.45 -21.31
CA ALA A 711 -11.40 -36.54 -21.44
C ALA A 711 -11.98 -37.90 -20.99
N GLN A 712 -11.21 -38.98 -21.12
CA GLN A 712 -11.63 -40.30 -20.65
C GLN A 712 -11.69 -40.36 -19.11
N CYS A 713 -10.70 -39.78 -18.41
CA CYS A 713 -10.71 -39.70 -16.95
C CYS A 713 -11.96 -38.98 -16.42
N TYR A 714 -12.34 -37.85 -17.02
CA TYR A 714 -13.55 -37.12 -16.64
C TYR A 714 -14.84 -37.93 -16.88
N LYS A 715 -14.89 -38.75 -17.94
CA LYS A 715 -16.05 -39.64 -18.19
C LYS A 715 -16.12 -40.75 -17.13
N ASP A 716 -14.99 -41.36 -16.83
CA ASP A 716 -14.89 -42.47 -15.88
C ASP A 716 -15.16 -42.01 -14.43
N ASN A 717 -14.91 -40.73 -14.13
CA ASN A 717 -15.12 -40.08 -12.83
C ASN A 717 -16.26 -39.05 -12.85
N SER A 718 -17.25 -39.20 -13.74
CA SER A 718 -18.34 -38.24 -13.96
C SER A 718 -19.25 -37.99 -12.75
N TYR A 719 -19.10 -38.76 -11.67
CA TYR A 719 -19.82 -38.64 -10.41
C TYR A 719 -19.02 -37.92 -9.31
N TYR A 720 -17.73 -37.63 -9.51
CA TYR A 720 -16.94 -36.74 -8.64
C TYR A 720 -17.24 -35.28 -8.98
N ALA A 721 -17.16 -34.39 -7.99
CA ALA A 721 -17.21 -32.94 -8.20
C ALA A 721 -15.80 -32.37 -8.41
N SER A 722 -15.65 -31.37 -9.30
CA SER A 722 -14.37 -30.66 -9.44
C SER A 722 -14.07 -29.85 -8.18
N LEU A 723 -12.87 -30.01 -7.64
CA LEU A 723 -12.40 -29.37 -6.42
C LEU A 723 -11.49 -28.18 -6.73
N ARG A 724 -10.41 -28.41 -7.50
CA ARG A 724 -9.40 -27.37 -7.85
C ARG A 724 -8.58 -27.77 -9.06
N ILE A 725 -7.80 -26.85 -9.62
CA ILE A 725 -6.84 -27.13 -10.69
C ILE A 725 -5.45 -27.34 -10.06
N GLU A 726 -4.80 -28.45 -10.38
CA GLU A 726 -3.43 -28.74 -9.93
C GLU A 726 -2.38 -28.21 -10.90
N GLY A 727 -2.71 -28.02 -12.17
CA GLY A 727 -1.84 -27.40 -13.15
C GLY A 727 -2.26 -27.72 -14.58
N TYR A 728 -1.42 -27.35 -15.55
CA TYR A 728 -1.69 -27.53 -16.97
C TYR A 728 -0.61 -28.41 -17.61
N GLY A 729 -1.05 -29.53 -18.17
CA GLY A 729 -0.22 -30.43 -18.96
C GLY A 729 0.12 -29.88 -20.33
N VAL A 730 0.73 -30.74 -21.14
CA VAL A 730 1.11 -30.44 -22.52
C VAL A 730 0.41 -31.37 -23.48
N SER A 731 0.40 -31.03 -24.76
CA SER A 731 -0.11 -31.92 -25.80
C SER A 731 0.75 -33.18 -25.94
N PRO A 732 0.16 -34.33 -26.31
CA PRO A 732 0.92 -35.51 -26.74
C PRO A 732 1.91 -35.13 -27.85
N GLY A 733 3.18 -35.50 -27.69
CA GLY A 733 4.23 -35.23 -28.68
C GLY A 733 4.97 -33.90 -28.54
N THR A 734 4.64 -33.07 -27.54
CA THR A 734 5.48 -31.91 -27.17
C THR A 734 6.91 -32.37 -26.81
N PRO A 735 7.98 -31.74 -27.33
CA PRO A 735 9.34 -32.13 -27.00
C PRO A 735 9.58 -32.13 -25.48
N GLY A 736 10.09 -33.25 -24.96
CA GLY A 736 10.31 -33.43 -23.51
C GLY A 736 9.06 -33.80 -22.70
N SER A 737 7.91 -34.05 -23.34
CA SER A 737 6.72 -34.54 -22.64
C SER A 737 6.73 -36.06 -22.43
N ILE A 738 6.16 -36.48 -21.31
CA ILE A 738 5.98 -37.88 -20.91
C ILE A 738 4.53 -38.11 -20.49
N PRO A 739 3.95 -39.29 -20.76
CA PRO A 739 2.58 -39.60 -20.37
C PRO A 739 2.48 -39.74 -18.85
N LEU A 740 1.44 -39.14 -18.26
CA LEU A 740 0.97 -39.45 -16.91
C LEU A 740 -0.09 -40.54 -17.01
N LEU A 741 0.14 -41.66 -16.33
CA LEU A 741 -0.74 -42.82 -16.35
C LEU A 741 -1.44 -42.95 -15.00
N ALA A 742 -2.75 -43.18 -15.02
CA ALA A 742 -3.52 -43.54 -13.84
C ALA A 742 -3.59 -45.07 -13.73
N TYR A 743 -3.23 -45.60 -12.56
CA TYR A 743 -3.23 -47.01 -12.23
C TYR A 743 -4.30 -47.29 -11.18
N TYR A 744 -5.22 -48.22 -11.45
CA TYR A 744 -6.21 -48.64 -10.46
C TYR A 744 -5.79 -49.97 -9.82
N SER A 745 -5.83 -50.07 -8.49
CA SER A 745 -5.68 -51.33 -7.76
C SER A 745 -7.02 -51.83 -7.25
N ALA A 746 -7.41 -53.02 -7.69
CA ALA A 746 -8.62 -53.68 -7.20
C ALA A 746 -8.52 -54.10 -5.72
N SER A 747 -7.31 -54.33 -5.20
CA SER A 747 -7.10 -54.69 -3.79
C SER A 747 -7.11 -53.48 -2.86
N ALA A 748 -6.60 -52.34 -3.33
CA ALA A 748 -6.65 -51.08 -2.58
C ALA A 748 -7.98 -50.32 -2.79
N GLN A 749 -8.73 -50.66 -3.84
CA GLN A 749 -9.88 -49.89 -4.34
C GLN A 749 -9.56 -48.42 -4.63
N ASP A 750 -8.34 -48.15 -5.08
CA ASP A 750 -7.80 -46.79 -5.22
C ASP A 750 -6.92 -46.65 -6.47
N ASN A 751 -6.75 -45.41 -6.94
CA ASN A 751 -5.95 -45.04 -8.09
C ASN A 751 -4.71 -44.21 -7.74
N ALA A 752 -3.58 -44.54 -8.38
CA ALA A 752 -2.33 -43.77 -8.25
C ALA A 752 -1.83 -43.31 -9.62
N ASP A 753 -1.31 -42.08 -9.70
CA ASP A 753 -0.66 -41.57 -10.91
C ASP A 753 0.83 -41.91 -10.95
N SER A 754 1.36 -42.23 -12.14
CA SER A 754 2.80 -42.37 -12.36
C SER A 754 3.21 -42.12 -13.80
N THR A 755 4.44 -41.66 -14.00
CA THR A 755 5.08 -41.49 -15.32
C THR A 755 6.09 -42.58 -15.65
N TYR A 756 6.49 -43.43 -14.68
CA TYR A 756 7.62 -44.35 -14.83
C TYR A 756 7.28 -45.83 -14.96
N GLY A 757 6.01 -46.22 -14.89
CA GLY A 757 5.64 -47.63 -14.68
C GLY A 757 6.10 -48.06 -13.29
N LEU A 758 5.15 -48.36 -12.40
CA LEU A 758 5.39 -48.46 -10.96
C LEU A 758 6.60 -49.35 -10.59
N GLN A 759 7.69 -48.72 -10.14
CA GLN A 759 8.74 -49.34 -9.32
C GLN A 759 8.41 -49.31 -7.81
N PHE A 760 7.27 -48.73 -7.40
CA PHE A 760 7.03 -48.36 -6.00
C PHE A 760 5.94 -49.12 -5.24
N ALA A 761 5.23 -50.10 -5.82
CA ALA A 761 4.37 -50.98 -5.01
C ALA A 761 4.09 -52.31 -5.71
N SER A 762 4.46 -53.43 -5.07
CA SER A 762 4.09 -54.79 -5.52
C SER A 762 2.57 -55.06 -5.50
N GLU A 763 1.78 -54.17 -4.90
CA GLU A 763 0.31 -54.26 -4.81
C GLU A 763 -0.45 -53.70 -6.03
N TYR A 764 0.25 -53.07 -6.99
CA TYR A 764 -0.37 -52.35 -8.11
C TYR A 764 -0.02 -52.92 -9.51
N ALA A 765 0.42 -54.19 -9.60
CA ALA A 765 0.77 -54.84 -10.88
C ALA A 765 -0.24 -55.95 -11.30
N PRO A 766 -0.65 -56.04 -12.58
CA PRO A 766 -1.09 -55.00 -13.51
C PRO A 766 -2.62 -55.10 -13.69
N ALA A 767 -3.37 -54.18 -13.08
CA ALA A 767 -4.76 -53.92 -13.44
C ALA A 767 -4.82 -52.64 -14.29
N GLN A 768 -5.75 -52.59 -15.23
CA GLN A 768 -5.94 -51.60 -16.31
C GLN A 768 -5.33 -50.19 -16.07
N PHE A 769 -4.56 -49.70 -17.04
CA PHE A 769 -4.07 -48.32 -17.07
C PHE A 769 -4.87 -47.47 -18.05
N SER A 770 -5.08 -46.21 -17.72
CA SER A 770 -5.58 -45.19 -18.64
C SER A 770 -4.60 -44.02 -18.71
N ALA A 771 -4.50 -43.40 -19.88
CA ALA A 771 -3.71 -42.19 -20.03
C ALA A 771 -4.45 -41.03 -19.35
N ASN A 772 -3.88 -40.48 -18.29
CA ASN A 772 -4.47 -39.37 -17.53
C ASN A 772 -4.05 -38.01 -18.10
N GLY A 773 -2.91 -37.92 -18.80
CA GLY A 773 -2.46 -36.71 -19.48
C GLY A 773 -1.00 -36.79 -19.92
N TYR A 774 -0.39 -35.65 -20.24
CA TYR A 774 1.05 -35.53 -20.49
C TYR A 774 1.63 -34.37 -19.68
N VAL A 775 2.80 -34.60 -19.09
CA VAL A 775 3.56 -33.65 -18.27
C VAL A 775 4.96 -33.49 -18.86
N LEU A 776 5.69 -32.44 -18.48
CA LEU A 776 7.10 -32.29 -18.87
C LEU A 776 7.99 -33.15 -17.98
N ALA A 777 8.98 -33.82 -18.59
CA ALA A 777 9.94 -34.65 -17.86
C ALA A 777 10.92 -33.84 -17.00
N LEU A 778 11.17 -32.58 -17.38
CA LEU A 778 12.10 -31.68 -16.72
C LEU A 778 11.43 -30.33 -16.42
N GLU A 779 11.95 -29.63 -15.43
CA GLU A 779 11.52 -28.28 -15.06
C GLU A 779 11.69 -27.31 -16.24
N ALA A 780 10.72 -26.40 -16.39
CA ALA A 780 10.73 -25.34 -17.38
C ALA A 780 10.19 -24.04 -16.75
N PRO A 781 10.49 -22.86 -17.31
CA PRO A 781 9.96 -21.61 -16.78
C PRO A 781 8.42 -21.63 -16.68
N GLY A 782 7.90 -21.33 -15.49
CA GLY A 782 6.45 -21.32 -15.22
C GLY A 782 5.84 -22.70 -14.96
N THR A 783 6.65 -23.72 -14.64
CA THR A 783 6.15 -25.03 -14.20
C THR A 783 6.39 -25.28 -12.72
N VAL A 784 5.57 -26.17 -12.15
CA VAL A 784 5.69 -26.69 -10.77
C VAL A 784 5.67 -28.22 -10.81
N PRO A 785 6.29 -28.89 -9.83
CA PRO A 785 6.32 -30.35 -9.81
C PRO A 785 4.94 -30.90 -9.45
N LEU A 786 4.50 -31.90 -10.21
CA LEU A 786 3.37 -32.75 -9.87
C LEU A 786 3.86 -33.84 -8.92
N GLN A 787 3.27 -33.91 -7.73
CA GLN A 787 3.75 -34.68 -6.59
C GLN A 787 2.72 -35.71 -6.15
N LEU A 788 3.19 -36.90 -5.82
CA LEU A 788 2.37 -37.99 -5.29
C LEU A 788 2.52 -38.10 -3.77
N PHE A 789 1.38 -38.08 -3.09
CA PHE A 789 1.27 -38.26 -1.65
C PHE A 789 0.50 -39.55 -1.33
N TYR A 790 0.76 -40.12 -0.14
CA TYR A 790 0.08 -41.31 0.36
C TYR A 790 -0.30 -41.14 1.82
N SER A 791 -1.52 -41.56 2.18
CA SER A 791 -1.96 -41.67 3.57
C SER A 791 -2.08 -43.13 3.98
N ALA A 792 -1.18 -43.59 4.84
CA ALA A 792 -1.24 -44.95 5.38
C ALA A 792 -2.51 -45.22 6.21
N SER A 793 -3.07 -44.19 6.83
CA SER A 793 -4.31 -44.29 7.62
C SER A 793 -5.56 -44.46 6.76
N ARG A 794 -5.53 -43.92 5.53
CA ARG A 794 -6.66 -43.94 4.58
C ARG A 794 -6.48 -44.98 3.48
N HIS A 795 -5.26 -45.52 3.33
CA HIS A 795 -4.86 -46.33 2.18
C HIS A 795 -5.14 -45.63 0.84
N ASP A 796 -4.84 -44.33 0.78
CA ASP A 796 -5.31 -43.40 -0.26
C ASP A 796 -4.13 -42.61 -0.86
N TYR A 797 -4.07 -42.54 -2.19
CA TYR A 797 -3.10 -41.77 -2.96
C TYR A 797 -3.66 -40.43 -3.45
N LEU A 798 -2.85 -39.38 -3.30
CA LEU A 798 -3.23 -38.03 -3.64
C LEU A 798 -2.14 -37.37 -4.51
N THR A 799 -2.46 -37.12 -5.77
CA THR A 799 -1.57 -36.40 -6.70
C THR A 799 -1.91 -34.91 -6.71
N VAL A 800 -0.95 -34.03 -6.39
CA VAL A 800 -1.16 -32.57 -6.32
C VAL A 800 0.06 -31.82 -6.84
N ALA A 801 -0.14 -30.60 -7.34
CA ALA A 801 0.92 -29.68 -7.77
C ALA A 801 0.71 -28.26 -7.23
N SER A 802 -0.55 -27.86 -7.03
CA SER A 802 -0.91 -26.55 -6.49
C SER A 802 -0.49 -26.42 -5.01
N ALA A 803 -0.17 -25.20 -4.59
CA ALA A 803 0.14 -24.91 -3.19
C ALA A 803 -1.04 -25.27 -2.25
N GLU A 804 -2.27 -25.04 -2.70
CA GLU A 804 -3.48 -25.45 -1.97
C GLU A 804 -3.58 -26.97 -1.84
N GLY A 805 -3.32 -27.72 -2.91
CA GLY A 805 -3.34 -29.18 -2.88
C GLY A 805 -2.29 -29.78 -1.97
N ILE A 806 -1.07 -29.22 -1.98
CA ILE A 806 0.01 -29.60 -1.06
C ILE A 806 -0.38 -29.29 0.39
N ALA A 807 -0.95 -28.11 0.64
CA ALA A 807 -1.44 -27.74 1.97
C ALA A 807 -2.55 -28.70 2.44
N TYR A 808 -3.50 -29.05 1.57
CA TYR A 808 -4.55 -30.02 1.85
C TYR A 808 -3.98 -31.40 2.19
N ALA A 809 -3.04 -31.90 1.39
CA ALA A 809 -2.39 -33.20 1.62
C ALA A 809 -1.72 -33.25 3.00
N ASN A 810 -0.93 -32.23 3.33
CA ASN A 810 -0.24 -32.14 4.61
C ASN A 810 -1.22 -32.05 5.79
N SER A 811 -2.30 -31.27 5.63
CA SER A 811 -3.31 -31.07 6.68
C SER A 811 -4.12 -32.33 6.98
N ASN A 812 -4.22 -33.24 6.02
CA ASN A 812 -5.01 -34.46 6.09
C ASN A 812 -4.16 -35.73 6.27
N GLY A 813 -2.91 -35.58 6.73
CA GLY A 813 -2.05 -36.70 7.11
C GLY A 813 -1.49 -37.50 5.94
N TYR A 814 -1.47 -36.95 4.72
CA TYR A 814 -0.75 -37.57 3.62
C TYR A 814 0.74 -37.21 3.69
N THR A 815 1.59 -38.14 3.32
CA THR A 815 3.05 -37.96 3.23
C THR A 815 3.49 -38.08 1.78
N ARG A 816 4.36 -37.18 1.33
CA ARG A 816 4.93 -37.24 -0.02
C ARG A 816 5.80 -38.49 -0.18
N ILE A 817 5.62 -39.23 -1.27
CA ILE A 817 6.32 -40.50 -1.52
C ILE A 817 7.13 -40.52 -2.83
N ASP A 818 7.18 -39.41 -3.57
CA ASP A 818 7.88 -39.30 -4.85
C ASP A 818 8.93 -38.18 -4.89
N SER A 819 9.80 -38.21 -5.91
CA SER A 819 10.76 -37.14 -6.22
C SER A 819 10.18 -36.06 -7.16
N ALA A 820 9.18 -36.41 -7.97
CA ALA A 820 8.22 -35.62 -8.75
C ALA A 820 7.76 -36.53 -9.91
N LEU A 821 6.45 -36.65 -10.16
CA LEU A 821 5.92 -37.40 -11.31
C LEU A 821 6.28 -36.71 -12.63
N GLY A 822 6.36 -35.39 -12.64
CA GLY A 822 6.74 -34.56 -13.77
C GLY A 822 6.42 -33.10 -13.47
N TRP A 823 6.46 -32.25 -14.50
CA TRP A 823 6.25 -30.81 -14.35
C TRP A 823 5.03 -30.36 -15.15
N VAL A 824 4.14 -29.63 -14.48
CA VAL A 824 2.94 -29.02 -15.07
C VAL A 824 3.10 -27.51 -15.05
N TYR A 825 2.59 -26.81 -16.06
CA TYR A 825 2.58 -25.36 -16.03
C TYR A 825 1.62 -24.85 -14.95
N THR A 826 1.99 -23.78 -14.27
CA THR A 826 1.10 -23.08 -13.34
C THR A 826 -0.01 -22.32 -14.08
N SER A 827 0.14 -22.12 -15.38
CA SER A 827 -0.84 -21.47 -16.26
C SER A 827 -0.99 -22.25 -17.55
N PRO A 828 -2.12 -22.13 -18.26
CA PRO A 828 -2.26 -22.81 -19.54
C PRO A 828 -1.14 -22.35 -20.49
N PRO A 829 -0.41 -23.27 -21.15
CA PRO A 829 0.55 -22.87 -22.18
C PRO A 829 -0.19 -22.04 -23.24
N LEU A 830 0.37 -20.89 -23.59
CA LEU A 830 -0.24 -19.87 -24.46
C LEU A 830 -0.30 -20.36 -25.92
N SER A 831 -1.12 -21.37 -26.18
CA SER A 831 -1.49 -21.82 -27.53
C SER A 831 -3.01 -21.85 -27.67
N GLY A 832 -3.61 -20.68 -27.89
CA GLY A 832 -5.04 -20.53 -28.22
C GLY A 832 -5.78 -19.48 -27.39
N SER A 833 -6.86 -18.92 -27.95
CA SER A 833 -7.71 -17.92 -27.29
C SER A 833 -8.53 -18.48 -26.12
N SER A 834 -8.83 -19.79 -26.11
CA SER A 834 -9.75 -20.41 -25.16
C SER A 834 -9.25 -20.48 -23.71
N SER A 835 -7.94 -20.38 -23.47
CA SER A 835 -7.36 -20.53 -22.13
C SER A 835 -7.34 -19.24 -21.31
N ILE A 836 -7.10 -18.11 -21.96
CA ILE A 836 -7.20 -16.77 -21.35
C ILE A 836 -8.65 -16.46 -20.98
N ASP A 837 -9.60 -16.92 -21.78
CA ASP A 837 -11.04 -16.77 -21.53
C ASP A 837 -11.47 -17.52 -20.26
N ALA A 838 -10.93 -18.71 -20.03
CA ALA A 838 -11.24 -19.51 -18.83
C ALA A 838 -10.72 -18.88 -17.53
N ALA A 839 -9.49 -18.35 -17.50
CA ALA A 839 -8.95 -17.68 -16.30
C ALA A 839 -9.73 -16.40 -15.98
N ARG A 840 -10.06 -15.58 -17.00
CA ARG A 840 -10.91 -14.39 -16.83
C ARG A 840 -12.31 -14.74 -16.33
N TRP A 841 -12.84 -15.89 -16.75
CA TRP A 841 -14.09 -16.42 -16.24
C TRP A 841 -14.01 -16.80 -14.77
N THR A 842 -12.99 -17.59 -14.40
CA THR A 842 -12.76 -17.98 -13.01
C THR A 842 -12.58 -16.76 -12.13
N TYR A 843 -11.82 -15.75 -12.57
CA TYR A 843 -11.72 -14.46 -11.88
C TYR A 843 -13.09 -13.82 -11.64
N ALA A 844 -13.88 -13.66 -12.72
CA ALA A 844 -15.19 -13.02 -12.63
C ALA A 844 -16.15 -13.78 -11.69
N ALA A 845 -16.21 -15.11 -11.80
CA ALA A 845 -17.06 -15.96 -10.96
C ALA A 845 -16.62 -15.92 -9.48
N THR A 846 -15.31 -16.01 -9.22
CA THR A 846 -14.77 -15.98 -7.85
C THR A 846 -14.99 -14.60 -7.22
N LEU A 847 -14.86 -13.53 -7.99
CA LEU A 847 -15.11 -12.17 -7.51
C LEU A 847 -16.59 -11.98 -7.11
N LEU A 848 -17.55 -12.49 -7.90
CA LEU A 848 -18.96 -12.45 -7.50
C LEU A 848 -19.26 -13.32 -6.28
N ALA A 849 -18.62 -14.49 -6.15
CA ALA A 849 -18.78 -15.34 -4.96
C ALA A 849 -18.27 -14.62 -3.70
N ASN A 850 -17.15 -13.90 -3.80
CA ASN A 850 -16.63 -13.06 -2.71
C ASN A 850 -17.54 -11.89 -2.32
N ALA A 851 -18.39 -11.40 -3.24
CA ALA A 851 -19.37 -10.36 -2.92
C ALA A 851 -20.60 -10.91 -2.18
N ALA A 852 -20.88 -12.21 -2.32
CA ALA A 852 -22.01 -12.87 -1.68
C ALA A 852 -21.70 -13.31 -0.24
N ASN A 853 -20.43 -13.59 0.03
CA ASN A 853 -19.88 -13.92 1.35
C ASN A 853 -19.55 -12.67 2.14
#